data_AF-A0A9E4S711-F1
#
_entry.id   AF-A0A9E4S711-F1
#
_cell.length_a   1.000
_cell.length_b   1.000
_cell.length_c   1.000
_cell.angle_alpha   90.00
_cell.angle_beta   90.00
_cell.angle_gamma   90.00
#
_symmetry.space_group_name_H-M   'P 1'
#
loop_
_entity.id
_entity.type
_entity.pdbx_description
1 polymer ?
#
loop_
_entity_poly.entity_id
_entity_poly.type
_entity_poly.pdbx_seq_one_letter_code
_entity_poly.pdbx_strand_id
1 'polypeptide(L)'
;MTAASNGSTSADLTPLAGLFPMDAATPITGVHLGIEYRGEVVRAARWSSHLGQAPGDDSHFKIVLLRGRPRPGFLEMLDRKTAVCVPASRSGRQAHRIIGEITAAKQAAYLTRHDVDAAAINSALRERQDNLESQLTDEESARFSKGAIFVADGPGPDPSDIYGSGGPEQWMENLASWLLARCYPKLPVATDRLSDPIGEDDIGGLFASIFSQPGGGPDPLNRLGPALGLSPSGSRGPYDPSDCPVFPLIREKIGGGPASFDEVHRYLAYDVGLTGQLASLFLLLFIHHQRPEYAIQLTDKAAIFMADGGPLLGTRLTSDLIPLLAWDGGLASNGASIGPASEPRFNDARHHLSVVCPEIVNNSEDTAAEVLACTLVSMSEKIATSIRILESLEAGHDATDETGKLKAALDRLSRICGANYTDVYHSVRAVYPSLLDLRDDLETLRQLALLDSDSAEIFEARRYIADSLVPSSAFPNLAVDRETLLTGLSPYRLTGSRGRGWSVIARDAAAFKIRYTQAYREHHRQFHDALPGFQSALFTAKKKSAALGLLNTVVELGAPVGTGLEKELAAIPVGPDPCSQQGSGLDLSNEPYCSECQISLAQTVPLAELARLAPQVDMALGGKTQELSRRLVEKALAGRTDERWLEFLQIVQASELSSLANTLDNDLVAFIRQVLN
;
A
#
# COMPACT_ATOMS: atom_id res chain seq x y z
N MET A 1 15.99 -32.14 -55.71
CA MET A 1 16.88 -33.19 -56.25
C MET A 1 18.27 -32.95 -55.72
N THR A 2 18.66 -33.69 -54.68
CA THR A 2 20.04 -33.80 -54.20
C THR A 2 20.18 -35.20 -53.63
N ALA A 3 21.29 -35.83 -54.01
CA ALA A 3 21.51 -37.26 -54.01
C ALA A 3 21.60 -37.84 -52.60
N ALA A 4 21.03 -39.03 -52.44
CA ALA A 4 21.23 -39.91 -51.31
C ALA A 4 22.72 -40.29 -51.20
N SER A 5 23.32 -40.04 -50.03
CA SER A 5 24.55 -40.68 -49.60
C SER A 5 24.22 -41.67 -48.50
N ASN A 6 23.91 -42.91 -48.91
CA ASN A 6 23.92 -44.06 -48.02
C ASN A 6 25.38 -44.42 -47.71
N GLY A 7 25.81 -44.17 -46.46
CA GLY A 7 27.12 -44.53 -45.95
C GLY A 7 27.06 -44.81 -44.45
N SER A 8 26.63 -46.02 -44.10
CA SER A 8 26.73 -46.69 -42.78
C SER A 8 26.85 -45.79 -41.54
N THR A 9 25.73 -45.26 -41.06
CA THR A 9 25.60 -44.82 -39.66
C THR A 9 25.55 -46.06 -38.77
N SER A 10 26.72 -46.50 -38.30
CA SER A 10 26.78 -47.22 -37.02
C SER A 10 26.12 -46.29 -35.99
N ALA A 11 24.89 -46.61 -35.58
CA ALA A 11 24.22 -45.89 -34.50
C ALA A 11 25.15 -45.93 -33.28
N ASP A 12 25.72 -44.78 -32.95
CA ASP A 12 26.56 -44.62 -31.77
C ASP A 12 25.62 -44.76 -30.56
N LEU A 13 25.62 -45.93 -29.93
CA LEU A 13 24.77 -46.28 -28.78
C LEU A 13 25.57 -46.22 -27.48
N THR A 14 26.58 -45.35 -27.42
CA THR A 14 27.33 -45.10 -26.18
C THR A 14 26.45 -44.39 -25.14
N PRO A 15 26.76 -44.48 -23.83
CA PRO A 15 26.01 -43.78 -22.77
C PRO A 15 25.99 -42.27 -22.99
N LEU A 16 27.11 -41.72 -23.48
CA LEU A 16 27.22 -40.31 -23.90
C LEU A 16 26.35 -39.98 -25.11
N ALA A 17 25.99 -40.95 -25.95
CA ALA A 17 25.13 -40.72 -27.11
C ALA A 17 23.67 -40.49 -26.77
N GLY A 18 23.20 -41.09 -25.68
CA GLY A 18 21.84 -40.89 -25.17
C GLY A 18 21.63 -39.49 -24.61
N LEU A 19 22.69 -38.90 -24.04
CA LEU A 19 22.65 -37.58 -23.40
C LEU A 19 23.08 -36.46 -24.34
N PHE A 20 24.09 -36.71 -25.18
CA PHE A 20 24.72 -35.68 -26.03
C PHE A 20 24.71 -36.11 -27.50
N PRO A 21 23.77 -35.60 -28.33
CA PRO A 21 23.77 -35.87 -29.77
C PRO A 21 25.10 -35.51 -30.45
N MET A 22 25.44 -36.24 -31.52
CA MET A 22 26.62 -35.93 -32.33
C MET A 22 26.45 -34.60 -33.05
N ASP A 23 27.52 -33.80 -33.07
CA ASP A 23 27.67 -32.53 -33.79
C ASP A 23 26.57 -31.50 -33.45
N ALA A 24 26.01 -31.60 -32.23
CA ALA A 24 25.03 -30.68 -31.67
C ALA A 24 25.45 -30.23 -30.27
N ALA A 25 25.24 -28.96 -29.97
CA ALA A 25 25.42 -28.40 -28.63
C ALA A 25 24.23 -28.80 -27.76
N THR A 26 24.53 -29.38 -26.59
CA THR A 26 23.53 -29.75 -25.59
C THR A 26 23.71 -28.84 -24.38
N PRO A 27 22.68 -28.08 -23.98
CA PRO A 27 22.77 -27.21 -22.82
C PRO A 27 22.88 -28.07 -21.56
N ILE A 28 23.79 -27.66 -20.67
CA ILE A 28 23.95 -28.24 -19.34
C ILE A 28 24.13 -27.12 -18.33
N THR A 29 24.03 -27.49 -17.06
CA THR A 29 24.22 -26.56 -15.96
C THR A 29 25.33 -27.05 -15.05
N GLY A 30 26.20 -26.14 -14.59
CA GLY A 30 27.16 -26.39 -13.53
C GLY A 30 26.98 -25.41 -12.37
N VAL A 31 27.09 -25.88 -11.14
CA VAL A 31 27.10 -25.02 -9.95
C VAL A 31 28.54 -24.71 -9.55
N HIS A 32 28.84 -23.44 -9.35
CA HIS A 32 30.13 -22.98 -8.85
C HIS A 32 29.93 -21.83 -7.85
N LEU A 33 30.51 -21.97 -6.66
CA LEU A 33 30.39 -21.00 -5.57
C LEU A 33 28.92 -20.55 -5.33
N GLY A 34 27.99 -21.50 -5.28
CA GLY A 34 26.57 -21.20 -5.00
C GLY A 34 25.84 -20.44 -6.12
N ILE A 35 26.40 -20.34 -7.33
CA ILE A 35 25.72 -19.78 -8.50
C ILE A 35 25.59 -20.87 -9.56
N GLU A 36 24.41 -20.93 -10.18
CA GLU A 36 24.10 -21.81 -11.28
C GLU A 36 24.54 -21.19 -12.62
N TYR A 37 25.42 -21.87 -13.36
CA TYR A 37 25.93 -21.42 -14.65
C TYR A 37 25.46 -22.33 -15.77
N ARG A 38 24.91 -21.74 -16.84
CA ARG A 38 24.67 -22.45 -18.10
C ARG A 38 25.97 -22.67 -18.87
N GLY A 39 26.07 -23.82 -19.51
CA GLY A 39 27.15 -24.18 -20.42
C GLY A 39 26.66 -25.14 -21.49
N GLU A 40 27.58 -25.59 -22.34
CA GLU A 40 27.24 -26.49 -23.44
C GLU A 40 28.20 -27.67 -23.56
N VAL A 41 27.66 -28.84 -23.88
CA VAL A 41 28.42 -30.03 -24.24
C VAL A 41 28.26 -30.29 -25.74
N VAL A 42 29.38 -30.42 -26.45
CA VAL A 42 29.39 -30.76 -27.88
C VAL A 42 30.15 -32.06 -28.08
N ARG A 43 29.48 -33.07 -28.62
CA ARG A 43 30.14 -34.32 -29.00
C ARG A 43 30.50 -34.30 -30.48
N ALA A 44 31.78 -34.45 -30.81
CA ALA A 44 32.26 -34.35 -32.19
C ALA A 44 33.13 -35.53 -32.61
N ALA A 45 33.02 -35.92 -33.89
CA ALA A 45 33.79 -37.04 -34.42
C ALA A 45 35.26 -36.68 -34.65
N ARG A 46 35.52 -35.40 -34.99
CA ARG A 46 36.84 -34.85 -35.28
C ARG A 46 36.91 -33.42 -34.76
N TRP A 47 38.13 -32.97 -34.48
CA TRP A 47 38.39 -31.58 -34.13
C TRP A 47 38.17 -30.63 -35.33
N SER A 48 37.62 -29.46 -35.03
CA SER A 48 37.45 -28.31 -35.91
C SER A 48 37.68 -27.03 -35.11
N SER A 49 38.15 -25.96 -35.76
CA SER A 49 38.46 -24.69 -35.11
C SER A 49 37.27 -24.04 -34.39
N HIS A 50 36.06 -24.19 -34.94
CA HIS A 50 34.84 -23.64 -34.33
C HIS A 50 34.50 -24.29 -32.97
N LEU A 51 34.94 -25.53 -32.72
CA LEU A 51 34.72 -26.19 -31.42
C LEU A 51 35.59 -25.57 -30.31
N GLY A 52 36.70 -24.94 -30.68
CA GLY A 52 37.60 -24.25 -29.75
C GLY A 52 37.21 -22.81 -29.46
N GLN A 53 36.28 -22.22 -30.21
CA GLN A 53 35.80 -20.86 -29.97
C GLN A 53 35.07 -20.74 -28.63
N ALA A 54 34.86 -19.50 -28.20
CA ALA A 54 34.09 -19.19 -27.00
C ALA A 54 32.74 -19.94 -27.02
N PRO A 55 32.21 -20.28 -25.82
CA PRO A 55 30.86 -20.82 -25.70
C PRO A 55 29.83 -19.91 -26.39
N GLY A 56 28.70 -20.49 -26.80
CA GLY A 56 27.58 -19.72 -27.36
C GLY A 56 27.05 -18.64 -26.43
N ASP A 57 26.19 -17.77 -26.95
CA ASP A 57 25.53 -16.74 -26.15
C ASP A 57 24.81 -17.38 -24.94
N ASP A 58 24.93 -16.75 -23.77
CA ASP A 58 24.46 -17.22 -22.45
C ASP A 58 25.16 -18.47 -21.89
N SER A 59 26.24 -18.95 -22.50
CA SER A 59 27.06 -20.05 -21.96
C SER A 59 28.36 -19.55 -21.31
N HIS A 60 28.64 -20.04 -20.12
CA HIS A 60 29.85 -19.69 -19.34
C HIS A 60 31.00 -20.67 -19.52
N PHE A 61 30.71 -21.89 -20.01
CA PHE A 61 31.72 -22.92 -20.26
C PHE A 61 31.27 -23.85 -21.39
N LYS A 62 32.24 -24.51 -22.02
CA LYS A 62 32.02 -25.44 -23.12
C LYS A 62 32.84 -26.72 -22.92
N ILE A 63 32.21 -27.87 -23.07
CA ILE A 63 32.87 -29.18 -22.98
C ILE A 63 32.75 -29.87 -24.33
N VAL A 64 33.89 -30.17 -24.96
CA VAL A 64 33.96 -30.86 -26.25
C VAL A 64 34.41 -32.30 -26.05
N LEU A 65 33.53 -33.25 -26.34
CA LEU A 65 33.81 -34.69 -26.27
C LEU A 65 34.23 -35.20 -27.66
N LEU A 66 35.50 -35.53 -27.85
CA LEU A 66 36.01 -36.05 -29.13
C LEU A 66 35.97 -37.57 -29.19
N ARG A 67 35.55 -38.16 -30.32
CA ARG A 67 35.62 -39.63 -30.52
C ARG A 67 37.03 -40.16 -30.79
N GLY A 68 37.99 -39.29 -31.11
CA GLY A 68 39.35 -39.68 -31.46
C GLY A 68 40.36 -38.56 -31.25
N ARG A 69 41.65 -38.93 -31.30
CA ARG A 69 42.73 -37.96 -31.05
C ARG A 69 42.76 -36.85 -32.10
N PRO A 70 42.80 -35.57 -31.68
CA PRO A 70 42.94 -34.44 -32.59
C PRO A 70 44.34 -34.41 -33.25
N ARG A 71 44.49 -33.64 -34.32
CA ARG A 71 45.80 -33.40 -34.97
C ARG A 71 46.68 -32.51 -34.08
N PRO A 72 48.03 -32.60 -34.18
CA PRO A 72 48.93 -31.69 -33.47
C PRO A 72 48.64 -30.22 -33.79
N GLY A 73 48.78 -29.32 -32.80
CA GLY A 73 48.67 -27.86 -32.98
C GLY A 73 47.28 -27.23 -32.75
N PHE A 74 46.31 -27.97 -32.23
CA PHE A 74 44.94 -27.44 -32.04
C PHE A 74 44.74 -26.56 -30.78
N LEU A 75 45.68 -26.60 -29.83
CA LEU A 75 45.56 -25.93 -28.53
C LEU A 75 45.63 -24.39 -28.62
N GLU A 76 46.27 -23.85 -29.66
CA GLU A 76 46.37 -22.40 -29.88
C GLU A 76 45.01 -21.74 -30.20
N MET A 77 44.01 -22.55 -30.57
CA MET A 77 42.68 -22.08 -30.97
C MET A 77 41.62 -22.28 -29.87
N LEU A 78 42.04 -22.61 -28.65
CA LEU A 78 41.13 -22.99 -27.57
C LEU A 78 40.84 -21.78 -26.67
N ASP A 79 39.56 -21.46 -26.53
CA ASP A 79 39.08 -20.47 -25.57
C ASP A 79 39.31 -20.93 -24.13
N ARG A 80 39.57 -19.99 -23.22
CA ARG A 80 39.85 -20.26 -21.80
C ARG A 80 38.70 -20.99 -21.08
N LYS A 81 37.47 -20.87 -21.59
CA LYS A 81 36.25 -21.46 -21.03
C LYS A 81 35.91 -22.82 -21.65
N THR A 82 36.77 -23.35 -22.52
CA THR A 82 36.52 -24.59 -23.25
C THR A 82 37.45 -25.71 -22.80
N ALA A 83 36.89 -26.88 -22.46
CA ALA A 83 37.63 -28.12 -22.27
C ALA A 83 37.41 -29.08 -23.43
N VAL A 84 38.49 -29.70 -23.91
CA VAL A 84 38.45 -30.73 -24.95
C VAL A 84 38.87 -32.07 -24.37
N CYS A 85 37.93 -32.99 -24.33
CA CYS A 85 38.10 -34.30 -23.71
C CYS A 85 38.36 -35.35 -24.80
N VAL A 86 39.49 -36.04 -24.67
CA VAL A 86 39.97 -37.00 -25.67
C VAL A 86 40.15 -38.37 -25.00
N PRO A 87 39.44 -39.42 -25.43
CA PRO A 87 39.58 -40.74 -24.86
C PRO A 87 40.92 -41.38 -25.27
N ALA A 88 41.42 -42.29 -24.42
CA ALA A 88 42.68 -42.99 -24.67
C ALA A 88 42.66 -43.80 -25.98
N SER A 89 41.50 -44.35 -26.31
CA SER A 89 41.23 -45.22 -27.46
C SER A 89 39.81 -45.03 -28.01
N ARG A 90 39.59 -45.47 -29.25
CA ARG A 90 38.25 -45.60 -29.85
C ARG A 90 37.47 -46.73 -29.16
N SER A 91 36.14 -46.68 -29.24
CA SER A 91 35.25 -47.72 -28.70
C SER A 91 35.68 -49.10 -29.18
N GLY A 92 35.93 -50.01 -28.24
CA GLY A 92 36.50 -51.33 -28.51
C GLY A 92 35.48 -52.35 -29.00
N ARG A 93 35.94 -53.56 -29.34
CA ARG A 93 35.05 -54.70 -29.68
C ARG A 93 34.10 -55.07 -28.54
N GLN A 94 34.51 -54.81 -27.29
CA GLN A 94 33.71 -55.05 -26.08
C GLN A 94 32.48 -54.13 -26.04
N ALA A 95 32.66 -52.81 -26.16
CA ALA A 95 31.54 -51.86 -26.25
C ALA A 95 30.54 -52.21 -27.37
N HIS A 96 31.03 -52.55 -28.56
CA HIS A 96 30.15 -52.93 -29.68
C HIS A 96 29.36 -54.21 -29.40
N ARG A 97 29.95 -55.16 -28.65
CA ARG A 97 29.24 -56.37 -28.20
C ARG A 97 28.14 -56.02 -27.20
N ILE A 98 28.46 -55.22 -26.18
CA ILE A 98 27.49 -54.78 -25.15
C ILE A 98 26.32 -54.04 -25.81
N ILE A 99 26.60 -53.12 -26.73
CA ILE A 99 25.60 -52.40 -27.52
C ILE A 99 24.70 -53.36 -28.33
N GLY A 100 25.30 -54.39 -28.95
CA GLY A 100 24.57 -55.44 -29.65
C GLY A 100 23.64 -56.23 -28.73
N GLU A 101 24.11 -56.57 -27.53
CA GLU A 101 23.31 -57.26 -26.50
C GLU A 101 22.15 -56.38 -25.98
N ILE A 102 22.37 -55.09 -25.75
CA ILE A 102 21.31 -54.13 -25.37
C ILE A 102 20.25 -54.05 -26.48
N THR A 103 20.68 -53.95 -27.74
CA THR A 103 19.75 -53.87 -28.89
C THR A 103 18.92 -55.14 -29.02
N ALA A 104 19.54 -56.31 -28.83
CA ALA A 104 18.86 -57.60 -28.84
C ALA A 104 17.86 -57.72 -27.66
N ALA A 105 18.23 -57.26 -26.46
CA ALA A 105 17.34 -57.25 -25.29
C ALA A 105 16.10 -56.35 -25.52
N LYS A 106 16.30 -55.16 -26.10
CA LYS A 106 15.19 -54.24 -26.46
C LYS A 106 14.25 -54.85 -27.51
N GLN A 107 14.80 -55.53 -28.53
CA GLN A 107 14.01 -56.24 -29.53
C GLN A 107 13.24 -57.42 -28.93
N ALA A 108 13.86 -58.21 -28.05
CA ALA A 108 13.21 -59.31 -27.36
C ALA A 108 12.03 -58.81 -26.51
N ALA A 109 12.21 -57.74 -25.72
CA ALA A 109 11.16 -57.15 -24.89
C ALA A 109 9.95 -56.64 -25.71
N TYR A 110 10.21 -56.08 -26.90
CA TYR A 110 9.15 -55.67 -27.81
C TYR A 110 8.33 -56.86 -28.33
N LEU A 111 8.99 -57.96 -28.68
CA LEU A 111 8.36 -59.16 -29.22
C LEU A 111 7.57 -59.94 -28.15
N THR A 112 7.98 -59.91 -26.89
CA THR A 112 7.33 -60.64 -25.78
C THR A 112 6.21 -59.84 -25.10
N ARG A 113 5.82 -58.67 -25.62
CA ARG A 113 4.84 -57.76 -24.98
C ARG A 113 3.42 -58.35 -24.82
N HIS A 114 3.06 -59.36 -25.61
CA HIS A 114 1.72 -60.00 -25.60
C HIS A 114 1.73 -61.42 -25.01
N ASP A 115 2.82 -61.82 -24.35
CA ASP A 115 2.96 -63.13 -23.73
C ASP A 115 2.24 -63.22 -22.37
N VAL A 116 1.85 -64.42 -21.95
CA VAL A 116 1.17 -64.68 -20.66
C VAL A 116 2.12 -64.38 -19.49
N ASP A 117 3.43 -64.59 -19.69
CA ASP A 117 4.50 -64.28 -18.73
C ASP A 117 5.23 -62.96 -19.04
N ALA A 118 4.64 -62.10 -19.88
CA ALA A 118 5.28 -60.87 -20.37
C ALA A 118 5.83 -59.98 -19.25
N ALA A 119 5.18 -59.92 -18.09
CA ALA A 119 5.63 -59.10 -16.97
C ALA A 119 6.98 -59.60 -16.38
N ALA A 120 7.12 -60.90 -16.15
CA ALA A 120 8.33 -61.48 -15.59
C ALA A 120 9.50 -61.41 -16.60
N ILE A 121 9.21 -61.72 -17.87
CA ILE A 121 10.19 -61.66 -18.96
C ILE A 121 10.68 -60.23 -19.16
N ASN A 122 9.78 -59.25 -19.20
CA ASN A 122 10.16 -57.85 -19.36
C ASN A 122 10.93 -57.30 -18.16
N SER A 123 10.63 -57.75 -16.94
CA SER A 123 11.40 -57.38 -15.74
C SER A 123 12.84 -57.89 -15.82
N ALA A 124 13.04 -59.16 -16.18
CA ALA A 124 14.38 -59.74 -16.33
C ALA A 124 15.17 -59.11 -17.48
N LEU A 125 14.50 -58.77 -18.59
CA LEU A 125 15.13 -58.08 -19.72
C LEU A 125 15.53 -56.64 -19.36
N ARG A 126 14.73 -55.93 -18.55
CA ARG A 126 15.09 -54.60 -18.02
C ARG A 126 16.29 -54.68 -17.10
N GLU A 127 16.30 -55.59 -16.13
CA GLU A 127 17.45 -55.79 -15.24
C GLU A 127 18.73 -56.13 -16.02
N ARG A 128 18.61 -56.96 -17.07
CA ARG A 128 19.74 -57.25 -17.96
C ARG A 128 20.19 -56.02 -18.75
N GLN A 129 19.25 -55.20 -19.22
CA GLN A 129 19.56 -53.95 -19.91
C GLN A 129 20.29 -52.98 -18.98
N ASP A 130 19.78 -52.75 -17.76
CA ASP A 130 20.39 -51.85 -16.78
C ASP A 130 21.83 -52.29 -16.42
N ASN A 131 22.05 -53.60 -16.24
CA ASN A 131 23.38 -54.15 -16.02
C ASN A 131 24.34 -53.93 -17.21
N LEU A 132 23.85 -54.07 -18.45
CA LEU A 132 24.65 -53.84 -19.65
C LEU A 132 24.94 -52.35 -19.86
N GLU A 133 24.00 -51.46 -19.53
CA GLU A 133 24.19 -50.01 -19.56
C GLU A 133 25.21 -49.55 -18.50
N SER A 134 25.20 -50.16 -17.32
CA SER A 134 26.23 -49.95 -16.29
C SER A 134 27.62 -50.38 -16.79
N GLN A 135 27.75 -51.59 -17.37
CA GLN A 135 29.03 -52.06 -17.92
C GLN A 135 29.55 -51.16 -19.06
N LEU A 136 28.65 -50.63 -19.88
CA LEU A 136 29.02 -49.71 -20.96
C LEU A 136 29.51 -48.37 -20.40
N THR A 137 28.93 -47.92 -19.30
CA THR A 137 29.37 -46.72 -18.55
C THR A 137 30.76 -46.93 -17.96
N ASP A 138 31.03 -48.10 -17.37
CA ASP A 138 32.36 -48.47 -16.86
C ASP A 138 33.41 -48.50 -17.97
N GLU A 139 33.05 -48.99 -19.16
CA GLU A 139 33.96 -49.01 -20.31
C GLU A 139 34.27 -47.59 -20.82
N GLU A 140 33.29 -46.68 -20.89
CA GLU A 140 33.54 -45.27 -21.24
C GLU A 140 34.36 -44.56 -20.15
N SER A 141 34.05 -44.76 -18.87
CA SER A 141 34.81 -44.24 -17.73
C SER A 141 36.28 -44.62 -17.88
N ALA A 142 36.59 -45.92 -18.03
CA ALA A 142 37.96 -46.39 -18.17
C ALA A 142 38.68 -45.82 -19.40
N ARG A 143 37.95 -45.52 -20.49
CA ARG A 143 38.51 -44.93 -21.72
C ARG A 143 38.84 -43.45 -21.55
N PHE A 144 37.99 -42.69 -20.87
CA PHE A 144 38.18 -41.28 -20.64
C PHE A 144 39.14 -40.99 -19.47
N SER A 145 39.12 -41.79 -18.39
CA SER A 145 40.09 -41.68 -17.27
C SER A 145 41.53 -41.91 -17.70
N LYS A 146 41.78 -42.74 -18.71
CA LYS A 146 43.11 -42.96 -19.29
C LYS A 146 43.43 -42.00 -20.45
N GLY A 147 42.50 -41.11 -20.75
CA GLY A 147 42.56 -40.16 -21.86
C GLY A 147 43.34 -38.91 -21.51
N ALA A 148 42.95 -37.79 -22.11
CA ALA A 148 43.48 -36.47 -21.80
C ALA A 148 42.36 -35.43 -21.87
N ILE A 149 42.43 -34.45 -20.96
CA ILE A 149 41.59 -33.25 -20.99
C ILE A 149 42.50 -32.07 -21.32
N PHE A 150 42.17 -31.36 -22.40
CA PHE A 150 42.92 -30.20 -22.86
C PHE A 150 42.14 -28.92 -22.60
N VAL A 151 42.83 -27.89 -22.12
CA VAL A 151 42.29 -26.56 -21.83
C VAL A 151 43.29 -25.51 -22.31
N ALA A 152 42.84 -24.28 -22.50
CA ALA A 152 43.75 -23.19 -22.85
C ALA A 152 44.70 -22.90 -21.67
N ASP A 153 45.96 -22.55 -21.96
CA ASP A 153 46.93 -22.00 -21.00
C ASP A 153 47.23 -22.86 -19.75
N GLY A 154 47.54 -24.14 -19.92
CA GLY A 154 48.09 -24.98 -18.84
C GLY A 154 47.63 -26.44 -18.88
N PRO A 155 48.03 -27.24 -17.87
CA PRO A 155 47.54 -28.61 -17.73
C PRO A 155 46.05 -28.62 -17.35
N GLY A 156 45.29 -29.50 -17.99
CA GLY A 156 43.92 -29.82 -17.58
C GLY A 156 43.88 -30.66 -16.28
N PRO A 157 42.68 -30.96 -15.75
CA PRO A 157 42.54 -31.86 -14.60
C PRO A 157 43.00 -33.27 -14.95
N ASP A 158 43.36 -34.06 -13.93
CA ASP A 158 43.57 -35.49 -14.12
C ASP A 158 42.25 -36.13 -14.58
N PRO A 159 42.19 -36.77 -15.75
CA PRO A 159 40.96 -37.40 -16.23
C PRO A 159 40.44 -38.48 -15.27
N SER A 160 41.30 -39.08 -14.45
CA SER A 160 40.89 -40.06 -13.44
C SER A 160 40.01 -39.44 -12.35
N ASP A 161 40.29 -38.19 -11.97
CA ASP A 161 39.50 -37.47 -10.96
C ASP A 161 38.11 -37.09 -11.49
N ILE A 162 38.00 -36.86 -12.80
CA ILE A 162 36.75 -36.47 -13.45
C ILE A 162 35.87 -37.68 -13.79
N TYR A 163 36.46 -38.70 -14.42
CA TYR A 163 35.74 -39.83 -15.01
C TYR A 163 35.78 -41.11 -14.16
N GLY A 164 36.58 -41.15 -13.09
CA GLY A 164 36.85 -42.37 -12.31
C GLY A 164 35.68 -42.85 -11.44
N SER A 165 34.64 -42.05 -11.26
CA SER A 165 33.44 -42.42 -10.51
C SER A 165 32.20 -41.72 -11.04
N GLY A 166 31.02 -42.29 -10.78
CA GLY A 166 29.73 -41.74 -11.20
C GLY A 166 29.42 -42.00 -12.68
N GLY A 167 28.28 -41.47 -13.13
CA GLY A 167 27.82 -41.56 -14.52
C GLY A 167 28.19 -40.34 -15.37
N PRO A 168 27.83 -40.35 -16.66
CA PRO A 168 28.15 -39.26 -17.59
C PRO A 168 27.71 -37.87 -17.16
N GLU A 169 26.56 -37.73 -16.48
CA GLU A 169 26.08 -36.46 -15.94
C GLU A 169 27.04 -35.92 -14.88
N GLN A 170 27.41 -36.74 -13.90
CA GLN A 170 28.40 -36.39 -12.87
C GLN A 170 29.76 -36.02 -13.46
N TRP A 171 30.19 -36.70 -14.53
CA TRP A 171 31.44 -36.35 -15.20
C TRP A 171 31.39 -34.94 -15.78
N MET A 172 30.26 -34.55 -16.39
CA MET A 172 30.09 -33.21 -16.94
C MET A 172 30.00 -32.16 -15.84
N GLU A 173 29.32 -32.46 -14.73
CA GLU A 173 29.29 -31.59 -13.54
C GLU A 173 30.71 -31.36 -12.98
N ASN A 174 31.50 -32.42 -12.79
CA ASN A 174 32.86 -32.33 -12.28
C ASN A 174 33.75 -31.47 -13.20
N LEU A 175 33.62 -31.66 -14.53
CA LEU A 175 34.32 -30.86 -15.53
C LEU A 175 33.88 -29.40 -15.52
N ALA A 176 32.56 -29.15 -15.42
CA ALA A 176 31.98 -27.82 -15.36
C ALA A 176 32.49 -27.08 -14.12
N SER A 177 32.40 -27.69 -12.94
CA SER A 177 32.91 -27.11 -11.69
C SER A 177 34.41 -26.83 -11.76
N TRP A 178 35.21 -27.72 -12.36
CA TRP A 178 36.65 -27.47 -12.54
C TRP A 178 36.92 -26.28 -13.48
N LEU A 179 36.22 -26.21 -14.62
CA LEU A 179 36.34 -25.11 -15.58
C LEU A 179 35.92 -23.77 -14.96
N LEU A 180 34.80 -23.76 -14.25
CA LEU A 180 34.27 -22.57 -13.58
C LEU A 180 35.20 -22.10 -12.45
N ALA A 181 35.77 -23.02 -11.66
CA ALA A 181 36.77 -22.67 -10.64
C ALA A 181 38.04 -22.04 -11.23
N ARG A 182 38.44 -22.48 -12.43
CA ARG A 182 39.57 -21.90 -13.17
C ARG A 182 39.26 -20.52 -13.76
N CYS A 183 38.04 -20.32 -14.25
CA CYS A 183 37.61 -19.07 -14.86
C CYS A 183 37.27 -18.00 -13.82
N TYR A 184 36.62 -18.42 -12.73
CA TYR A 184 36.05 -17.58 -11.69
C TYR A 184 36.53 -18.03 -10.30
N PRO A 185 37.84 -17.87 -10.00
CA PRO A 185 38.40 -18.34 -8.72
C PRO A 185 37.85 -17.58 -7.51
N LYS A 186 37.37 -16.35 -7.72
CA LYS A 186 36.72 -15.52 -6.71
C LYS A 186 35.61 -14.73 -7.37
N LEU A 187 34.45 -14.68 -6.71
CA LEU A 187 33.32 -13.85 -7.12
C LEU A 187 33.23 -12.59 -6.24
N PRO A 188 32.64 -11.50 -6.77
CA PRO A 188 32.44 -10.28 -6.00
C PRO A 188 31.26 -10.39 -5.02
N VAL A 189 30.75 -11.59 -4.68
CA VAL A 189 29.62 -11.80 -3.77
C VAL A 189 30.01 -12.80 -2.67
N ALA A 190 29.34 -12.73 -1.52
CA ALA A 190 29.64 -13.58 -0.35
C ALA A 190 28.92 -14.94 -0.46
N THR A 191 29.49 -15.82 -1.27
CA THR A 191 28.90 -17.12 -1.64
C THR A 191 28.84 -18.13 -0.50
N ASP A 192 29.65 -17.94 0.53
CA ASP A 192 29.63 -18.71 1.78
C ASP A 192 28.33 -18.55 2.59
N ARG A 193 27.55 -17.50 2.29
CA ARG A 193 26.28 -17.20 2.95
C ARG A 193 25.06 -17.78 2.24
N LEU A 194 25.24 -18.39 1.07
CA LEU A 194 24.15 -18.99 0.31
C LEU A 194 23.84 -20.37 0.88
N SER A 195 22.57 -20.60 1.22
CA SER A 195 22.08 -21.92 1.65
C SER A 195 21.83 -22.85 0.46
N ASP A 196 21.35 -22.28 -0.66
CA ASP A 196 21.06 -22.97 -1.92
C ASP A 196 21.70 -22.20 -3.08
N PRO A 197 22.03 -22.87 -4.20
CA PRO A 197 22.52 -22.20 -5.39
C PRO A 197 21.49 -21.20 -5.96
N ILE A 198 21.98 -20.08 -6.52
CA ILE A 198 21.15 -19.09 -7.20
C ILE A 198 20.96 -19.51 -8.66
N GLY A 199 19.72 -19.77 -9.05
CA GLY A 199 19.29 -20.01 -10.43
C GLY A 199 18.81 -18.73 -11.13
N GLU A 200 18.56 -18.82 -12.44
CA GLU A 200 17.98 -17.69 -13.20
C GLU A 200 16.56 -17.32 -12.72
N ASP A 201 15.76 -18.33 -12.33
CA ASP A 201 14.38 -18.15 -11.90
C ASP A 201 14.26 -17.39 -10.55
N ASP A 202 15.31 -17.42 -9.72
CA ASP A 202 15.33 -16.72 -8.44
C ASP A 202 15.43 -15.19 -8.60
N ILE A 203 15.98 -14.71 -9.72
CA ILE A 203 16.34 -13.29 -9.91
C ILE A 203 15.09 -12.41 -10.05
N GLY A 204 14.08 -12.89 -10.79
CA GLY A 204 12.81 -12.16 -10.93
C GLY A 204 12.07 -12.02 -9.61
N GLY A 205 12.05 -13.10 -8.80
CA GLY A 205 11.50 -13.07 -7.46
C GLY A 205 12.23 -12.12 -6.52
N LEU A 206 13.57 -12.08 -6.60
CA LEU A 206 14.40 -11.13 -5.86
C LEU A 206 14.13 -9.68 -6.26
N PHE A 207 14.08 -9.38 -7.56
CA PHE A 207 13.77 -8.03 -8.06
C PHE A 207 12.40 -7.56 -7.57
N ALA A 208 11.37 -8.40 -7.69
CA ALA A 208 10.03 -8.11 -7.19
C ALA A 208 10.01 -7.92 -5.66
N SER A 209 10.80 -8.70 -4.92
CA SER A 209 10.94 -8.59 -3.46
C SER A 209 11.56 -7.25 -3.03
N ILE A 210 12.60 -6.79 -3.72
CA ILE A 210 13.28 -5.52 -3.46
C ILE A 210 12.33 -4.33 -3.58
N PHE A 211 11.49 -4.32 -4.62
CA PHE A 211 10.58 -3.22 -4.92
C PHE A 211 9.15 -3.44 -4.41
N SER A 212 8.91 -4.49 -3.62
CA SER A 212 7.59 -4.84 -3.08
C SER A 212 6.49 -4.96 -4.16
N GLN A 213 6.84 -5.52 -5.32
CA GLN A 213 5.93 -5.69 -6.44
C GLN A 213 4.93 -6.84 -6.21
N PRO A 214 3.77 -6.84 -6.90
CA PRO A 214 2.81 -7.94 -6.82
C PRO A 214 3.47 -9.29 -7.16
N GLY A 215 3.39 -10.26 -6.24
CA GLY A 215 4.04 -11.57 -6.37
C GLY A 215 5.44 -11.67 -5.75
N GLY A 216 6.06 -10.55 -5.37
CA GLY A 216 7.32 -10.50 -4.62
C GLY A 216 7.11 -10.65 -3.12
N GLY A 217 7.15 -11.88 -2.59
CA GLY A 217 7.23 -12.09 -1.14
C GLY A 217 8.55 -11.56 -0.56
N PRO A 218 8.68 -11.34 0.76
CA PRO A 218 9.93 -10.88 1.38
C PRO A 218 11.03 -11.96 1.45
N ASP A 219 10.69 -13.21 1.13
CA ASP A 219 11.55 -14.37 1.31
C ASP A 219 12.81 -14.35 0.41
N PRO A 220 12.73 -14.02 -0.91
CA PRO A 220 13.91 -13.98 -1.77
C PRO A 220 14.96 -12.95 -1.33
N LEU A 221 14.55 -11.74 -0.94
CA LEU A 221 15.48 -10.71 -0.44
C LEU A 221 16.14 -11.15 0.87
N ASN A 222 15.38 -11.74 1.79
CA ASN A 222 15.93 -12.24 3.06
C ASN A 222 16.92 -13.39 2.87
N ARG A 223 16.69 -14.25 1.86
CA ARG A 223 17.56 -15.39 1.54
C ARG A 223 18.82 -14.98 0.78
N LEU A 224 18.69 -14.10 -0.22
CA LEU A 224 19.77 -13.80 -1.18
C LEU A 224 20.46 -12.46 -0.92
N GLY A 225 19.76 -11.48 -0.33
CA GLY A 225 20.24 -10.11 -0.14
C GLY A 225 21.58 -10.01 0.59
N PRO A 226 21.77 -10.67 1.76
CA PRO A 226 23.03 -10.60 2.49
C PRO A 226 24.25 -11.20 1.77
N ALA A 227 24.02 -12.20 0.89
CA ALA A 227 25.09 -12.82 0.09
C ALA A 227 25.46 -11.94 -1.11
N LEU A 228 24.47 -11.31 -1.73
CA LEU A 228 24.64 -10.44 -2.90
C LEU A 228 25.05 -8.99 -2.54
N GLY A 229 25.12 -8.66 -1.25
CA GLY A 229 25.45 -7.30 -0.78
C GLY A 229 24.31 -6.29 -0.99
N LEU A 230 23.06 -6.77 -1.00
CA LEU A 230 21.84 -5.96 -1.17
C LEU A 230 21.12 -5.69 0.17
N SER A 231 21.62 -6.25 1.26
CA SER A 231 21.14 -6.05 2.63
C SER A 231 22.32 -6.06 3.61
N PRO A 232 22.18 -5.45 4.80
CA PRO A 232 23.25 -5.40 5.79
C PRO A 232 23.78 -6.79 6.18
N SER A 233 25.10 -6.88 6.34
CA SER A 233 25.76 -8.15 6.70
C SER A 233 25.31 -8.67 8.06
N GLY A 234 24.67 -9.84 8.09
CA GLY A 234 24.40 -10.60 9.33
C GLY A 234 22.95 -10.66 9.80
N SER A 235 21.98 -10.07 9.08
CA SER A 235 20.56 -10.22 9.43
C SER A 235 19.64 -10.17 8.21
N ARG A 236 18.47 -10.80 8.34
CA ARG A 236 17.27 -10.47 7.54
C ARG A 236 16.99 -8.98 7.73
N GLY A 237 17.09 -8.20 6.66
CA GLY A 237 17.06 -6.75 6.73
C GLY A 237 16.45 -6.14 5.47
N PRO A 238 16.09 -4.85 5.51
CA PRO A 238 15.59 -4.15 4.34
C PRO A 238 16.64 -4.13 3.23
N TYR A 239 16.19 -3.77 2.03
CA TYR A 239 17.09 -3.48 0.92
C TYR A 239 17.97 -2.28 1.27
N ASP A 240 19.29 -2.49 1.29
CA ASP A 240 20.33 -1.49 1.48
C ASP A 240 21.61 -1.96 0.76
N PRO A 241 21.85 -1.50 -0.48
CA PRO A 241 22.99 -1.91 -1.28
C PRO A 241 24.22 -1.01 -1.06
N SER A 242 24.29 -0.23 0.03
CA SER A 242 25.37 0.74 0.26
C SER A 242 26.76 0.10 0.27
N ASP A 243 26.86 -1.12 0.77
CA ASP A 243 28.10 -1.91 0.81
C ASP A 243 28.22 -2.91 -0.35
N CYS A 244 27.45 -2.72 -1.44
CA CYS A 244 27.44 -3.63 -2.57
C CYS A 244 28.82 -3.67 -3.28
N PRO A 245 29.52 -4.82 -3.27
CA PRO A 245 30.86 -4.97 -3.85
C PRO A 245 30.89 -4.91 -5.39
N VAL A 246 29.73 -5.07 -6.05
CA VAL A 246 29.63 -5.04 -7.52
C VAL A 246 29.56 -3.59 -8.05
N PHE A 247 28.99 -2.66 -7.28
CA PHE A 247 28.81 -1.26 -7.73
C PHE A 247 30.11 -0.53 -8.07
N PRO A 248 31.22 -0.68 -7.31
CA PRO A 248 32.51 -0.13 -7.71
C PRO A 248 33.02 -0.66 -9.06
N LEU A 249 32.82 -1.95 -9.35
CA LEU A 249 33.23 -2.57 -10.63
C LEU A 249 32.45 -1.98 -11.81
N ILE A 250 31.14 -1.77 -11.63
CA ILE A 250 30.29 -1.11 -12.63
C ILE A 250 30.80 0.30 -12.90
N ARG A 251 31.03 1.08 -11.83
CA ARG A 251 31.50 2.47 -11.93
C ARG A 251 32.85 2.56 -12.66
N GLU A 252 33.80 1.70 -12.30
CA GLU A 252 35.11 1.65 -12.94
C GLU A 252 34.99 1.30 -14.43
N LYS A 253 34.13 0.34 -14.77
CA LYS A 253 33.94 -0.09 -16.17
C LYS A 253 33.25 0.97 -17.03
N ILE A 254 32.30 1.72 -16.48
CA ILE A 254 31.64 2.84 -17.20
C ILE A 254 32.61 4.02 -17.36
N GLY A 255 33.39 4.32 -16.33
CA GLY A 255 34.30 5.46 -16.33
C GLY A 255 33.56 6.80 -16.23
N GLY A 256 34.09 7.83 -16.90
CA GLY A 256 33.60 9.21 -16.80
C GLY A 256 32.52 9.61 -17.80
N GLY A 257 32.15 8.73 -18.75
CA GLY A 257 31.19 9.02 -19.82
C GLY A 257 30.28 7.82 -20.12
N PRO A 258 29.36 7.94 -21.09
CA PRO A 258 28.51 6.83 -21.48
C PRO A 258 29.33 5.69 -22.10
N ALA A 259 29.13 4.48 -21.59
CA ALA A 259 29.74 3.25 -22.07
C ALA A 259 28.70 2.39 -22.82
N SER A 260 29.18 1.47 -23.67
CA SER A 260 28.33 0.46 -24.31
C SER A 260 27.68 -0.41 -23.25
N PHE A 261 26.36 -0.57 -23.30
CA PHE A 261 25.65 -1.40 -22.33
C PHE A 261 26.10 -2.87 -22.42
N ASP A 262 26.21 -3.38 -23.65
CA ASP A 262 26.66 -4.75 -23.92
C ASP A 262 28.07 -5.00 -23.37
N GLU A 263 29.00 -4.05 -23.52
CA GLU A 263 30.37 -4.22 -23.01
C GLU A 263 30.43 -4.29 -21.48
N VAL A 264 29.63 -3.48 -20.79
CA VAL A 264 29.55 -3.49 -19.32
C VAL A 264 28.85 -4.75 -18.83
N HIS A 265 27.74 -5.13 -19.46
CA HIS A 265 26.99 -6.34 -19.15
C HIS A 265 27.85 -7.60 -19.36
N ARG A 266 28.51 -7.73 -20.52
CA ARG A 266 29.41 -8.84 -20.82
C ARG A 266 30.62 -8.88 -19.89
N TYR A 267 31.17 -7.74 -19.50
CA TYR A 267 32.25 -7.69 -18.50
C TYR A 267 31.80 -8.29 -17.16
N LEU A 268 30.64 -7.86 -16.64
CA LEU A 268 30.08 -8.42 -15.42
C LEU A 268 29.78 -9.92 -15.56
N ALA A 269 29.19 -10.31 -16.70
CA ALA A 269 28.74 -11.66 -16.89
C ALA A 269 29.92 -12.64 -17.09
N TYR A 270 30.81 -12.30 -18.01
CA TYR A 270 31.78 -13.23 -18.56
C TYR A 270 33.19 -13.06 -18.02
N ASP A 271 33.57 -11.87 -17.55
CA ASP A 271 34.92 -11.61 -17.01
C ASP A 271 34.92 -11.64 -15.48
N VAL A 272 33.91 -11.01 -14.85
CA VAL A 272 33.73 -11.02 -13.40
C VAL A 272 33.08 -12.32 -12.92
N GLY A 273 32.23 -12.94 -13.76
CA GLY A 273 31.60 -14.23 -13.48
C GLY A 273 30.22 -14.15 -12.83
N LEU A 274 29.53 -13.00 -12.92
CA LEU A 274 28.09 -12.96 -12.60
C LEU A 274 27.33 -13.67 -13.73
N THR A 275 26.17 -14.29 -13.49
CA THR A 275 25.36 -14.77 -14.63
C THR A 275 24.78 -13.59 -15.40
N GLY A 276 24.36 -13.79 -16.65
CA GLY A 276 23.75 -12.71 -17.45
C GLY A 276 22.55 -12.03 -16.74
N GLN A 277 21.73 -12.81 -16.04
CA GLN A 277 20.60 -12.30 -15.25
C GLN A 277 21.07 -11.50 -14.02
N LEU A 278 22.09 -11.97 -13.30
CA LEU A 278 22.67 -11.23 -12.18
C LEU A 278 23.32 -9.91 -12.65
N ALA A 279 24.03 -9.93 -13.78
CA ALA A 279 24.60 -8.72 -14.38
C ALA A 279 23.51 -7.68 -14.69
N SER A 280 22.41 -8.09 -15.32
CA SER A 280 21.24 -7.22 -15.57
C SER A 280 20.66 -6.66 -14.27
N LEU A 281 20.51 -7.50 -13.24
CA LEU A 281 19.99 -7.08 -11.93
C LEU A 281 20.88 -5.99 -11.33
N PHE A 282 22.18 -6.24 -11.22
CA PHE A 282 23.11 -5.28 -10.60
C PHE A 282 23.18 -3.96 -11.37
N LEU A 283 23.04 -3.97 -12.70
CA LEU A 283 23.01 -2.74 -13.50
C LEU A 283 21.76 -1.89 -13.20
N LEU A 284 20.58 -2.52 -13.08
CA LEU A 284 19.35 -1.81 -12.71
C LEU A 284 19.43 -1.27 -11.27
N LEU A 285 19.90 -2.08 -10.33
CA LEU A 285 20.05 -1.67 -8.92
C LEU A 285 21.10 -0.57 -8.76
N PHE A 286 22.19 -0.61 -9.54
CA PHE A 286 23.20 0.44 -9.58
C PHE A 286 22.58 1.78 -9.99
N ILE A 287 21.76 1.81 -11.04
CA ILE A 287 21.08 3.03 -11.49
C ILE A 287 20.08 3.54 -10.47
N HIS A 288 19.34 2.63 -9.84
CA HIS A 288 18.37 3.00 -8.82
C HIS A 288 19.05 3.65 -7.60
N HIS A 289 20.21 3.15 -7.18
CA HIS A 289 20.89 3.60 -5.96
C HIS A 289 21.91 4.73 -6.17
N GLN A 290 22.62 4.75 -7.30
CA GLN A 290 23.78 5.62 -7.48
C GLN A 290 23.42 7.11 -7.58
N ARG A 291 24.25 7.94 -6.92
CA ARG A 291 24.23 9.41 -7.01
C ARG A 291 25.65 9.94 -7.30
N PRO A 292 25.85 10.96 -8.17
CA PRO A 292 24.91 11.54 -9.14
C PRO A 292 24.26 10.48 -10.05
N GLU A 293 23.12 10.82 -10.65
CA GLU A 293 22.29 9.83 -11.34
C GLU A 293 22.93 9.28 -12.62
N TYR A 294 22.73 7.98 -12.83
CA TYR A 294 23.02 7.28 -14.07
C TYR A 294 21.72 6.91 -14.79
N ALA A 295 21.81 6.64 -16.08
CA ALA A 295 20.69 6.17 -16.90
C ALA A 295 21.16 5.10 -17.90
N ILE A 296 20.25 4.23 -18.32
CA ILE A 296 20.42 3.35 -19.49
C ILE A 296 19.66 3.95 -20.66
N GLN A 297 20.34 4.14 -21.78
CA GLN A 297 19.69 4.36 -23.05
C GLN A 297 19.30 3.00 -23.64
N LEU A 298 18.04 2.84 -24.01
CA LEU A 298 17.49 1.68 -24.68
C LEU A 298 17.55 1.86 -26.19
N THR A 299 17.51 0.75 -26.90
CA THR A 299 17.34 0.73 -28.36
C THR A 299 15.90 1.11 -28.74
N ASP A 300 15.69 1.64 -29.95
CA ASP A 300 14.36 2.08 -30.42
C ASP A 300 13.29 0.97 -30.50
N LYS A 301 13.72 -0.30 -30.48
CA LYS A 301 12.85 -1.49 -30.52
C LYS A 301 12.80 -2.22 -29.19
N ALA A 302 13.29 -1.61 -28.12
CA ALA A 302 13.34 -2.24 -26.81
C ALA A 302 11.94 -2.62 -26.36
N ALA A 303 11.75 -3.91 -26.07
CA ALA A 303 10.51 -4.42 -25.48
C ALA A 303 10.72 -4.53 -23.97
N ILE A 304 10.53 -3.40 -23.26
CA ILE A 304 10.57 -3.34 -21.80
C ILE A 304 9.15 -3.13 -21.30
N PHE A 305 8.75 -3.92 -20.31
CA PHE A 305 7.41 -3.88 -19.72
C PHE A 305 7.46 -3.36 -18.28
N MET A 306 6.37 -2.72 -17.89
CA MET A 306 6.10 -2.24 -16.55
C MET A 306 5.41 -3.35 -15.74
N ALA A 307 5.51 -3.29 -14.41
CA ALA A 307 4.87 -4.25 -13.51
C ALA A 307 3.33 -4.24 -13.60
N ASP A 308 2.73 -3.16 -14.12
CA ASP A 308 1.29 -3.07 -14.43
C ASP A 308 0.90 -3.74 -15.77
N GLY A 309 1.88 -4.30 -16.49
CA GLY A 309 1.71 -4.99 -17.77
C GLY A 309 1.78 -4.06 -18.99
N GLY A 310 1.83 -2.74 -18.81
CA GLY A 310 2.02 -1.78 -19.91
C GLY A 310 3.46 -1.78 -20.45
N PRO A 311 3.68 -1.35 -21.70
CA PRO A 311 5.04 -1.12 -22.20
C PRO A 311 5.65 0.15 -21.59
N LEU A 312 6.98 0.17 -21.42
CA LEU A 312 7.69 1.41 -21.15
C LEU A 312 7.55 2.35 -22.36
N LEU A 313 7.20 3.59 -22.08
CA LEU A 313 7.00 4.62 -23.10
C LEU A 313 8.26 5.46 -23.23
N GLY A 314 9.22 5.01 -24.03
CA GLY A 314 10.43 5.80 -24.28
C GLY A 314 11.68 4.95 -24.33
N THR A 315 12.81 5.65 -24.48
CA THR A 315 14.11 5.03 -24.77
C THR A 315 15.11 5.19 -23.63
N ARG A 316 14.68 5.58 -22.43
CA ARG A 316 15.59 5.83 -21.30
C ARG A 316 15.05 5.25 -20.01
N LEU A 317 15.89 4.45 -19.34
CA LEU A 317 15.66 4.01 -17.96
C LEU A 317 16.40 4.91 -16.99
N THR A 318 15.68 5.38 -15.99
CA THR A 318 16.16 6.26 -14.93
C THR A 318 15.82 5.70 -13.55
N SER A 319 16.41 6.25 -12.49
CA SER A 319 16.35 5.65 -11.14
C SER A 319 14.93 5.45 -10.60
N ASP A 320 14.00 6.32 -10.94
CA ASP A 320 12.58 6.32 -10.55
C ASP A 320 11.72 5.36 -11.38
N LEU A 321 12.17 4.96 -12.57
CA LEU A 321 11.48 3.98 -13.41
C LEU A 321 11.79 2.54 -13.00
N ILE A 322 12.97 2.28 -12.42
CA ILE A 322 13.42 0.92 -12.06
C ILE A 322 12.39 0.17 -11.19
N PRO A 323 11.83 0.76 -10.11
CA PRO A 323 10.85 0.07 -9.27
C PRO A 323 9.56 -0.31 -10.00
N LEU A 324 9.30 0.27 -11.16
CA LEU A 324 8.08 0.09 -11.93
C LEU A 324 8.22 -0.91 -13.07
N LEU A 325 9.41 -1.45 -13.32
CA LEU A 325 9.66 -2.42 -14.39
C LEU A 325 9.16 -3.81 -13.99
N ALA A 326 8.67 -4.58 -14.95
CA ALA A 326 8.54 -6.03 -14.81
C ALA A 326 9.89 -6.69 -15.12
N TRP A 327 10.24 -7.73 -14.35
CA TRP A 327 11.42 -8.52 -14.65
C TRP A 327 11.14 -9.48 -15.82
N ASP A 328 11.85 -9.32 -16.93
CA ASP A 328 11.76 -10.20 -18.11
C ASP A 328 13.11 -10.83 -18.52
N GLY A 329 14.19 -10.47 -17.83
CA GLY A 329 15.55 -10.91 -18.12
C GLY A 329 16.12 -10.47 -19.48
N GLY A 330 15.38 -9.68 -20.26
CA GLY A 330 15.71 -9.26 -21.63
C GLY A 330 16.49 -7.95 -21.74
N LEU A 331 16.89 -7.36 -20.60
CA LEU A 331 17.59 -6.07 -20.56
C LEU A 331 18.86 -6.05 -21.44
N ALA A 332 19.61 -7.15 -21.47
CA ALA A 332 20.83 -7.30 -22.27
C ALA A 332 20.63 -6.99 -23.75
N SER A 333 19.55 -7.51 -24.34
CA SER A 333 19.20 -7.25 -25.75
C SER A 333 18.61 -5.87 -26.01
N ASN A 334 18.16 -5.18 -24.96
CA ASN A 334 17.41 -3.92 -25.07
C ASN A 334 18.28 -2.67 -24.80
N GLY A 335 19.35 -2.80 -24.01
CA GLY A 335 20.24 -1.71 -23.64
C GLY A 335 21.22 -1.33 -24.76
N ALA A 336 21.33 -0.03 -25.06
CA ALA A 336 22.30 0.52 -26.01
C ALA A 336 23.53 1.10 -25.29
N SER A 337 23.32 1.93 -24.28
CA SER A 337 24.40 2.54 -23.48
C SER A 337 24.01 2.75 -22.03
N ILE A 338 25.00 2.90 -21.16
CA ILE A 338 24.83 3.21 -19.74
C ILE A 338 25.84 4.30 -19.34
N GLY A 339 25.40 5.30 -18.57
CA GLY A 339 26.28 6.39 -18.17
C GLY A 339 25.60 7.45 -17.32
N PRO A 340 26.32 8.54 -16.98
CA PRO A 340 25.74 9.68 -16.30
C PRO A 340 24.52 10.23 -17.04
N ALA A 341 23.52 10.69 -16.30
CA ALA A 341 22.31 11.27 -16.90
C ALA A 341 22.66 12.46 -17.82
N SER A 342 22.12 12.44 -19.04
CA SER A 342 22.27 13.49 -20.05
C SER A 342 20.96 14.23 -20.26
N GLU A 343 20.97 15.32 -21.04
CA GLU A 343 19.74 16.03 -21.40
C GLU A 343 18.76 15.07 -22.12
N PRO A 344 17.47 15.04 -21.75
CA PRO A 344 16.50 14.14 -22.36
C PRO A 344 16.14 14.59 -23.77
N ARG A 345 16.07 13.64 -24.70
CA ARG A 345 15.30 13.83 -25.93
C ARG A 345 13.81 13.66 -25.63
N PHE A 346 12.94 14.11 -26.52
CA PHE A 346 11.49 13.95 -26.34
C PHE A 346 11.07 12.49 -26.03
N ASN A 347 11.61 11.51 -26.76
CA ASN A 347 11.32 10.09 -26.49
C ASN A 347 11.89 9.58 -25.16
N ASP A 348 12.93 10.21 -24.60
CA ASP A 348 13.48 9.83 -23.30
C ASP A 348 12.56 10.32 -22.16
N ALA A 349 11.93 11.47 -22.33
CA ALA A 349 11.00 12.07 -21.36
C ALA A 349 9.57 11.54 -21.49
N ARG A 350 9.25 10.81 -22.57
CA ARG A 350 7.87 10.45 -22.96
C ARG A 350 7.10 9.72 -21.86
N HIS A 351 7.74 8.83 -21.10
CA HIS A 351 7.07 8.11 -20.02
C HIS A 351 6.63 9.05 -18.89
N HIS A 352 7.55 9.88 -18.39
CA HIS A 352 7.26 10.89 -17.36
C HIS A 352 6.17 11.85 -17.80
N LEU A 353 6.27 12.35 -19.04
CA LEU A 353 5.28 13.25 -19.60
C LEU A 353 3.91 12.59 -19.74
N SER A 354 3.86 11.29 -20.08
CA SER A 354 2.59 10.56 -20.23
C SER A 354 1.82 10.39 -18.93
N VAL A 355 2.51 10.39 -17.79
CA VAL A 355 1.86 10.34 -16.47
C VAL A 355 1.07 11.62 -16.21
N VAL A 356 1.62 12.78 -16.57
CA VAL A 356 0.94 14.09 -16.42
C VAL A 356 -0.05 14.33 -17.55
N CYS A 357 0.33 13.97 -18.78
CA CYS A 357 -0.41 14.22 -20.01
C CYS A 357 -0.53 12.93 -20.82
N PRO A 358 -1.57 12.10 -20.60
CA PRO A 358 -1.73 10.83 -21.30
C PRO A 358 -1.80 10.94 -22.83
N GLU A 359 -2.26 12.09 -23.35
CA GLU A 359 -2.37 12.34 -24.79
C GLU A 359 -1.00 12.45 -25.48
N ILE A 360 0.07 12.74 -24.74
CA ILE A 360 1.43 12.89 -25.28
C ILE A 360 1.92 11.62 -26.00
N VAL A 361 1.35 10.46 -25.67
CA VAL A 361 1.71 9.18 -26.27
C VAL A 361 1.47 9.14 -27.78
N ASN A 362 0.55 9.94 -28.30
CA ASN A 362 0.25 10.00 -29.73
C ASN A 362 0.84 11.22 -30.45
N ASN A 363 1.63 12.04 -29.76
CA ASN A 363 2.15 13.31 -30.27
C ASN A 363 3.61 13.20 -30.74
N SER A 364 3.99 14.11 -31.64
CA SER A 364 5.38 14.36 -32.00
C SER A 364 5.98 15.45 -31.11
N GLU A 365 7.29 15.66 -31.19
CA GLU A 365 7.97 16.74 -30.46
C GLU A 365 7.38 18.13 -30.81
N ASP A 366 6.99 18.33 -32.08
CA ASP A 366 6.45 19.60 -32.57
C ASP A 366 5.06 19.92 -31.99
N THR A 367 4.20 18.91 -31.76
CA THR A 367 2.85 19.11 -31.21
C THR A 367 2.80 18.98 -29.69
N ALA A 368 3.84 18.43 -29.07
CA ALA A 368 3.89 18.18 -27.64
C ALA A 368 3.80 19.46 -26.79
N ALA A 369 4.40 20.57 -27.24
CA ALA A 369 4.40 21.81 -26.47
C ALA A 369 2.99 22.36 -26.21
N GLU A 370 2.14 22.38 -27.24
CA GLU A 370 0.76 22.87 -27.13
C GLU A 370 -0.10 21.98 -26.24
N VAL A 371 0.01 20.65 -26.41
CA VAL A 371 -0.76 19.67 -25.64
C VAL A 371 -0.36 19.70 -24.16
N LEU A 372 0.94 19.82 -23.87
CA LEU A 372 1.44 19.97 -22.50
C LEU A 372 0.96 21.29 -21.87
N ALA A 373 1.05 22.41 -22.60
CA ALA A 373 0.59 23.70 -22.11
C ALA A 373 -0.91 23.67 -21.75
N CYS A 374 -1.76 23.13 -22.63
CA CYS A 374 -3.20 22.95 -22.37
C CYS A 374 -3.45 22.06 -21.13
N THR A 375 -2.69 20.98 -20.98
CA THR A 375 -2.80 20.06 -19.84
C THR A 375 -2.43 20.75 -18.53
N LEU A 376 -1.32 21.51 -18.50
CA LEU A 376 -0.89 22.24 -17.31
C LEU A 376 -1.88 23.34 -16.90
N VAL A 377 -2.47 24.04 -17.88
CA VAL A 377 -3.55 25.02 -17.60
C VAL A 377 -4.75 24.32 -16.97
N SER A 378 -5.24 23.23 -17.58
CA SER A 378 -6.38 22.48 -17.03
C SER A 378 -6.08 21.92 -15.63
N MET A 379 -4.86 21.45 -15.41
CA MET A 379 -4.41 20.99 -14.09
C MET A 379 -4.41 22.13 -13.07
N SER A 380 -3.93 23.31 -13.44
CA SER A 380 -3.91 24.49 -12.56
C SER A 380 -5.32 24.94 -12.14
N GLU A 381 -6.28 24.90 -13.07
CA GLU A 381 -7.69 25.21 -12.81
C GLU A 381 -8.30 24.19 -11.83
N LYS A 382 -8.07 22.89 -12.07
CA LYS A 382 -8.53 21.83 -11.17
C LYS A 382 -7.93 21.93 -9.78
N ILE A 383 -6.64 22.29 -9.68
CA ILE A 383 -5.96 22.51 -8.38
C ILE A 383 -6.62 23.68 -7.65
N ALA A 384 -6.82 24.83 -8.32
CA ALA A 384 -7.43 26.01 -7.72
C ALA A 384 -8.87 25.74 -7.24
N THR A 385 -9.66 25.01 -8.02
CA THR A 385 -11.00 24.58 -7.62
C THR A 385 -10.96 23.61 -6.44
N SER A 386 -10.06 22.63 -6.45
CA SER A 386 -9.89 21.66 -5.36
C SER A 386 -9.49 22.34 -4.05
N ILE A 387 -8.59 23.33 -4.08
CA ILE A 387 -8.19 24.11 -2.90
C ILE A 387 -9.42 24.84 -2.31
N ARG A 388 -10.23 25.50 -3.14
CA ARG A 388 -11.44 26.21 -2.68
C ARG A 388 -12.45 25.25 -2.03
N ILE A 389 -12.61 24.04 -2.59
CA ILE A 389 -13.47 23.00 -2.01
C ILE A 389 -12.93 22.58 -0.63
N LEU A 390 -11.63 22.33 -0.51
CA LEU A 390 -11.00 21.94 0.75
C LEU A 390 -11.14 23.03 1.83
N GLU A 391 -10.87 24.28 1.50
CA GLU A 391 -11.01 25.42 2.43
C GLU A 391 -12.45 25.56 2.95
N SER A 392 -13.43 25.39 2.06
CA SER A 392 -14.84 25.47 2.40
C SER A 392 -15.30 24.29 3.27
N LEU A 393 -14.74 23.10 3.09
CA LEU A 393 -15.03 21.93 3.93
C LEU A 393 -14.35 22.04 5.31
N GLU A 394 -13.20 22.71 5.41
CA GLU A 394 -12.47 22.92 6.66
C GLU A 394 -13.07 23.99 7.57
N ALA A 395 -13.77 24.99 7.02
CA ALA A 395 -14.27 26.18 7.74
C ALA A 395 -15.21 25.92 8.95
N GLY A 396 -15.42 24.67 9.36
CA GLY A 396 -16.23 24.28 10.53
C GLY A 396 -15.58 23.29 11.51
N HIS A 397 -14.30 22.89 11.37
CA HIS A 397 -13.58 21.99 12.31
C HIS A 397 -12.07 22.31 12.35
N ASP A 398 -11.37 21.91 13.42
CA ASP A 398 -9.90 21.99 13.49
C ASP A 398 -9.26 21.25 12.30
N ALA A 399 -8.30 21.91 11.64
CA ALA A 399 -7.58 21.37 10.51
C ALA A 399 -6.94 20.03 10.89
N THR A 400 -7.44 18.94 10.31
CA THR A 400 -6.89 17.60 10.56
C THR A 400 -5.60 17.39 9.77
N ASP A 401 -4.68 16.59 10.31
CA ASP A 401 -3.44 16.17 9.64
C ASP A 401 -3.70 15.63 8.21
N GLU A 402 -4.85 14.94 8.01
CA GLU A 402 -5.23 14.38 6.72
C GLU A 402 -5.56 15.41 5.64
N THR A 403 -6.24 16.51 5.97
CA THR A 403 -6.48 17.58 4.99
C THR A 403 -5.19 18.32 4.65
N GLY A 404 -4.26 18.42 5.62
CA GLY A 404 -2.91 18.90 5.40
C GLY A 404 -2.18 18.09 4.32
N LYS A 405 -2.30 16.76 4.34
CA LYS A 405 -1.71 15.86 3.31
C LYS A 405 -2.29 16.12 1.92
N LEU A 406 -3.62 16.29 1.82
CA LEU A 406 -4.28 16.62 0.54
C LEU A 406 -3.80 17.97 -0.02
N LYS A 407 -3.70 19.01 0.83
CA LYS A 407 -3.16 20.30 0.42
C LYS A 407 -1.69 20.21 -0.01
N ALA A 408 -0.88 19.42 0.70
CA ALA A 408 0.52 19.17 0.32
C ALA A 408 0.64 18.48 -1.05
N ALA A 409 -0.24 17.53 -1.38
CA ALA A 409 -0.29 16.91 -2.70
C ALA A 409 -0.60 17.94 -3.80
N LEU A 410 -1.62 18.78 -3.60
CA LEU A 410 -1.97 19.85 -4.53
C LEU A 410 -0.83 20.88 -4.68
N ASP A 411 -0.16 21.23 -3.59
CA ASP A 411 0.99 22.14 -3.61
C ASP A 411 2.15 21.55 -4.42
N ARG A 412 2.48 20.26 -4.25
CA ARG A 412 3.49 19.58 -5.07
C ARG A 412 3.10 19.58 -6.55
N LEU A 413 1.87 19.21 -6.89
CA LEU A 413 1.39 19.24 -8.28
C LEU A 413 1.47 20.63 -8.90
N SER A 414 1.18 21.69 -8.14
CA SER A 414 1.23 23.06 -8.63
C SER A 414 2.63 23.54 -9.02
N ARG A 415 3.68 22.86 -8.54
CA ARG A 415 5.08 23.14 -8.89
C ARG A 415 5.51 22.53 -10.22
N ILE A 416 4.71 21.63 -10.81
CA ILE A 416 4.99 21.11 -12.14
C ILE A 416 4.70 22.23 -13.15
N CYS A 417 5.75 22.70 -13.81
CA CYS A 417 5.69 23.80 -14.76
C CYS A 417 6.74 23.65 -15.86
N GLY A 418 6.58 24.40 -16.95
CA GLY A 418 7.55 24.43 -18.04
C GLY A 418 7.00 25.07 -19.31
N ALA A 419 7.88 25.64 -20.13
CA ALA A 419 7.50 26.21 -21.44
C ALA A 419 7.61 25.17 -22.58
N ASN A 420 8.42 24.13 -22.37
CA ASN A 420 8.62 23.03 -23.31
C ASN A 420 8.65 21.68 -22.55
N TYR A 421 8.75 20.57 -23.28
CA TYR A 421 8.74 19.24 -22.68
C TYR A 421 9.92 18.99 -21.73
N THR A 422 11.08 19.58 -22.00
CA THR A 422 12.30 19.42 -21.19
C THR A 422 12.13 20.09 -19.83
N ASP A 423 11.58 21.31 -19.81
CA ASP A 423 11.27 22.02 -18.57
C ASP A 423 10.26 21.26 -17.72
N VAL A 424 9.20 20.72 -18.34
CA VAL A 424 8.18 19.92 -17.66
C VAL A 424 8.77 18.62 -17.12
N TYR A 425 9.61 17.93 -17.91
CA TYR A 425 10.31 16.75 -17.45
C TYR A 425 11.19 17.05 -16.22
N HIS A 426 11.98 18.12 -16.27
CA HIS A 426 12.84 18.52 -15.15
C HIS A 426 12.05 18.93 -13.92
N SER A 427 10.92 19.64 -14.07
CA SER A 427 10.07 20.00 -12.94
C SER A 427 9.41 18.77 -12.29
N VAL A 428 8.93 17.82 -13.09
CA VAL A 428 8.43 16.52 -12.58
C VAL A 428 9.53 15.80 -11.79
N ARG A 429 10.73 15.67 -12.36
CA ARG A 429 11.87 14.99 -11.73
C ARG A 429 12.38 15.68 -10.46
N ALA A 430 12.27 17.01 -10.40
CA ALA A 430 12.67 17.78 -9.23
C ALA A 430 11.67 17.68 -8.08
N VAL A 431 10.37 17.61 -8.40
CA VAL A 431 9.30 17.52 -7.38
C VAL A 431 9.07 16.09 -6.91
N TYR A 432 9.18 15.12 -7.82
CA TYR A 432 8.86 13.72 -7.58
C TYR A 432 10.07 12.81 -7.82
N PRO A 433 10.77 12.39 -6.76
CA PRO A 433 11.80 11.35 -6.83
C PRO A 433 11.24 9.96 -7.22
N SER A 434 9.92 9.76 -7.04
CA SER A 434 9.19 8.53 -7.37
C SER A 434 7.97 8.89 -8.23
N LEU A 435 7.84 8.24 -9.39
CA LEU A 435 6.67 8.42 -10.25
C LEU A 435 5.38 7.82 -9.66
N LEU A 436 5.47 6.92 -8.67
CA LEU A 436 4.29 6.43 -7.95
C LEU A 436 3.64 7.54 -7.16
N ASP A 437 4.44 8.35 -6.46
CA ASP A 437 3.95 9.48 -5.67
C ASP A 437 3.24 10.51 -6.56
N LEU A 438 3.73 10.73 -7.78
CA LEU A 438 3.06 11.57 -8.78
C LEU A 438 1.71 10.98 -9.21
N ARG A 439 1.65 9.67 -9.48
CA ARG A 439 0.40 8.98 -9.85
C ARG A 439 -0.63 9.09 -8.72
N ASP A 440 -0.22 8.91 -7.47
CA ASP A 440 -1.09 9.02 -6.29
C ASP A 440 -1.62 10.45 -6.08
N ASP A 441 -0.75 11.46 -6.25
CA ASP A 441 -1.16 12.87 -6.16
C ASP A 441 -2.11 13.26 -7.31
N LEU A 442 -1.85 12.79 -8.55
CA LEU A 442 -2.75 13.01 -9.69
C LEU A 442 -4.12 12.34 -9.50
N GLU A 443 -4.16 11.13 -8.93
CA GLU A 443 -5.41 10.48 -8.56
C GLU A 443 -6.13 11.25 -7.46
N THR A 444 -5.40 11.79 -6.48
CA THR A 444 -5.96 12.69 -5.45
C THR A 444 -6.61 13.92 -6.07
N LEU A 445 -5.93 14.58 -7.02
CA LEU A 445 -6.49 15.72 -7.76
C LEU A 445 -7.73 15.31 -8.55
N ARG A 446 -7.71 14.15 -9.21
CA ARG A 446 -8.87 13.62 -9.95
C ARG A 446 -10.07 13.43 -9.02
N GLN A 447 -9.89 12.80 -7.87
CA GLN A 447 -10.96 12.57 -6.90
C GLN A 447 -11.51 13.88 -6.32
N LEU A 448 -10.65 14.86 -6.03
CA LEU A 448 -11.08 16.19 -5.59
C LEU A 448 -11.86 16.95 -6.66
N ALA A 449 -11.40 16.89 -7.92
CA ALA A 449 -12.08 17.53 -9.04
C ALA A 449 -13.48 16.92 -9.30
N LEU A 450 -13.68 15.63 -9.01
CA LEU A 450 -14.99 14.98 -9.09
C LEU A 450 -16.00 15.53 -8.06
N LEU A 451 -15.54 16.10 -6.95
CA LEU A 451 -16.42 16.71 -5.95
C LEU A 451 -16.94 18.09 -6.39
N ASP A 452 -16.38 18.69 -7.44
CA ASP A 452 -16.78 20.04 -7.89
C ASP A 452 -18.26 20.08 -8.31
N SER A 453 -18.73 19.08 -9.05
CA SER A 453 -20.13 19.00 -9.49
C SER A 453 -21.12 18.93 -8.35
N ASP A 454 -20.72 18.31 -7.24
CA ASP A 454 -21.59 18.01 -6.10
C ASP A 454 -21.30 18.93 -4.91
N SER A 455 -20.38 19.89 -5.07
CA SER A 455 -19.83 20.70 -3.99
C SER A 455 -20.91 21.45 -3.22
N ALA A 456 -21.86 22.07 -3.92
CA ALA A 456 -22.99 22.77 -3.31
C ALA A 456 -23.84 21.85 -2.41
N GLU A 457 -24.18 20.65 -2.90
CA GLU A 457 -24.97 19.68 -2.12
C GLU A 457 -24.19 19.16 -0.90
N ILE A 458 -22.88 18.93 -1.05
CA ILE A 458 -21.98 18.52 0.03
C ILE A 458 -21.96 19.60 1.13
N PHE A 459 -21.80 20.87 0.75
CA PHE A 459 -21.78 21.98 1.69
C PHE A 459 -23.12 22.14 2.42
N GLU A 460 -24.23 22.07 1.70
CA GLU A 460 -25.56 22.16 2.29
C GLU A 460 -25.82 21.02 3.29
N ALA A 461 -25.49 19.78 2.91
CA ALA A 461 -25.66 18.63 3.80
C ALA A 461 -24.78 18.75 5.05
N ARG A 462 -23.50 19.13 4.88
CA ARG A 462 -22.56 19.33 5.99
C ARG A 462 -23.05 20.41 6.93
N ARG A 463 -23.47 21.56 6.42
CA ARG A 463 -24.03 22.67 7.21
C ARG A 463 -25.25 22.21 7.98
N TYR A 464 -26.22 21.60 7.31
CA TYR A 464 -27.44 21.11 7.95
C TYR A 464 -27.16 20.13 9.09
N ILE A 465 -26.27 19.16 8.87
CA ILE A 465 -25.92 18.14 9.88
C ILE A 465 -25.11 18.76 11.03
N ALA A 466 -24.20 19.68 10.74
CA ALA A 466 -23.43 20.40 11.76
C ALA A 466 -24.33 21.24 12.65
N ASP A 467 -25.26 21.99 12.06
CA ASP A 467 -26.20 22.87 12.76
C ASP A 467 -27.31 22.09 13.51
N SER A 468 -27.49 20.79 13.19
CA SER A 468 -28.41 19.89 13.89
C SER A 468 -27.87 19.53 15.28
N LEU A 469 -28.18 20.33 16.31
CA LEU A 469 -27.75 20.08 17.68
C LEU A 469 -28.55 18.92 18.32
N VAL A 470 -27.92 17.75 18.41
CA VAL A 470 -28.55 16.53 18.96
C VAL A 470 -27.91 16.15 20.31
N PRO A 471 -28.66 16.18 21.43
CA PRO A 471 -28.14 15.74 22.73
C PRO A 471 -28.09 14.20 22.82
N SER A 472 -26.91 13.65 23.06
CA SER A 472 -26.67 12.20 23.11
C SER A 472 -27.47 11.46 24.20
N SER A 473 -27.84 12.14 25.28
CA SER A 473 -28.61 11.55 26.39
C SER A 473 -30.07 11.25 26.03
N ALA A 474 -30.69 12.11 25.21
CA ALA A 474 -32.09 11.95 24.80
C ALA A 474 -32.24 11.24 23.46
N PHE A 475 -31.28 11.44 22.54
CA PHE A 475 -31.33 10.90 21.17
C PHE A 475 -30.01 10.22 20.77
N PRO A 476 -29.62 9.10 21.42
CA PRO A 476 -28.32 8.47 21.22
C PRO A 476 -28.07 8.03 19.77
N ASN A 477 -29.06 7.42 19.11
CA ASN A 477 -28.91 6.96 17.72
C ASN A 477 -28.74 8.12 16.74
N LEU A 478 -29.49 9.21 16.90
CA LEU A 478 -29.35 10.41 16.06
C LEU A 478 -28.01 11.11 16.29
N ALA A 479 -27.50 11.12 17.52
CA ALA A 479 -26.18 11.68 17.83
C ALA A 479 -25.06 10.88 17.14
N VAL A 480 -25.13 9.54 17.21
CA VAL A 480 -24.17 8.65 16.51
C VAL A 480 -24.27 8.80 14.99
N ASP A 481 -25.48 8.87 14.44
CA ASP A 481 -25.70 9.09 13.01
C ASP A 481 -25.06 10.43 12.56
N ARG A 482 -25.26 11.50 13.34
CA ARG A 482 -24.68 12.83 13.08
C ARG A 482 -23.15 12.78 13.07
N GLU A 483 -22.54 12.19 14.10
CA GLU A 483 -21.07 12.07 14.18
C GLU A 483 -20.50 11.23 13.03
N THR A 484 -21.16 10.12 12.70
CA THR A 484 -20.78 9.25 11.58
C THR A 484 -20.84 9.99 10.25
N LEU A 485 -21.89 10.77 10.02
CA LEU A 485 -22.05 11.58 8.80
C LEU A 485 -21.01 12.70 8.73
N LEU A 486 -20.77 13.45 9.80
CA LEU A 486 -19.75 14.50 9.83
C LEU A 486 -18.34 13.93 9.57
N THR A 487 -18.05 12.74 10.11
CA THR A 487 -16.80 12.02 9.82
C THR A 487 -16.72 11.60 8.36
N GLY A 488 -17.82 11.08 7.79
CA GLY A 488 -17.91 10.71 6.38
C GLY A 488 -17.77 11.89 5.42
N LEU A 489 -18.24 13.07 5.82
CA LEU A 489 -18.15 14.34 5.10
C LEU A 489 -16.80 15.04 5.24
N SER A 490 -15.80 14.40 5.87
CA SER A 490 -14.44 14.92 5.86
C SER A 490 -13.82 14.80 4.46
N PRO A 491 -13.02 15.77 4.01
CA PRO A 491 -12.42 15.75 2.67
C PRO A 491 -11.73 14.43 2.34
N TYR A 492 -10.94 13.92 3.28
CA TYR A 492 -10.20 12.67 3.13
C TYR A 492 -11.10 11.43 2.91
N ARG A 493 -12.28 11.40 3.54
CA ARG A 493 -13.22 10.28 3.38
C ARG A 493 -14.02 10.35 2.08
N LEU A 494 -14.26 11.57 1.59
CA LEU A 494 -14.90 11.81 0.30
C LEU A 494 -13.98 11.46 -0.88
N THR A 495 -12.66 11.67 -0.73
CA THR A 495 -11.68 11.45 -1.81
C THR A 495 -10.97 10.10 -1.74
N GLY A 496 -11.07 9.37 -0.63
CA GLY A 496 -10.42 8.08 -0.49
C GLY A 496 -10.95 7.06 -1.52
N SER A 497 -10.04 6.36 -2.21
CA SER A 497 -10.36 5.30 -3.20
C SER A 497 -11.16 4.11 -2.64
N ARG A 498 -11.18 3.95 -1.30
CA ARG A 498 -12.02 2.99 -0.55
C ARG A 498 -13.15 3.67 0.24
N GLY A 499 -13.30 4.98 0.11
CA GLY A 499 -14.36 5.77 0.73
C GLY A 499 -15.72 5.45 0.13
N ARG A 500 -16.78 5.69 0.90
CA ARG A 500 -18.13 5.72 0.36
C ARG A 500 -18.26 7.04 -0.39
N GLY A 501 -18.27 6.99 -1.72
CA GLY A 501 -18.42 8.20 -2.55
C GLY A 501 -19.67 9.01 -2.19
N TRP A 502 -19.74 10.27 -2.66
CA TRP A 502 -20.78 11.23 -2.29
C TRP A 502 -22.21 10.64 -2.35
N SER A 503 -22.54 9.90 -3.41
CA SER A 503 -23.87 9.31 -3.62
C SER A 503 -24.40 8.47 -2.44
N VAL A 504 -23.52 7.75 -1.75
CA VAL A 504 -23.91 6.94 -0.58
C VAL A 504 -24.12 7.83 0.63
N ILE A 505 -23.24 8.80 0.85
CA ILE A 505 -23.33 9.75 1.96
C ILE A 505 -24.56 10.66 1.80
N ALA A 506 -24.87 11.11 0.58
CA ALA A 506 -26.04 11.91 0.27
C ALA A 506 -27.34 11.19 0.67
N ARG A 507 -27.44 9.89 0.40
CA ARG A 507 -28.59 9.06 0.82
C ARG A 507 -28.70 8.95 2.33
N ASP A 508 -27.58 8.74 3.02
CA ASP A 508 -27.57 8.64 4.49
C ASP A 508 -27.87 9.99 5.14
N ALA A 509 -27.38 11.10 4.56
CA ALA A 509 -27.67 12.47 4.98
C ALA A 509 -29.15 12.83 4.79
N ALA A 510 -29.76 12.45 3.66
CA ALA A 510 -31.19 12.63 3.43
C ALA A 510 -32.02 11.82 4.45
N ALA A 511 -31.62 10.59 4.74
CA ALA A 511 -32.29 9.75 5.74
C ALA A 511 -32.16 10.33 7.16
N PHE A 512 -30.99 10.87 7.51
CA PHE A 512 -30.78 11.58 8.77
C PHE A 512 -31.68 12.82 8.87
N LYS A 513 -31.75 13.64 7.83
CA LYS A 513 -32.60 14.84 7.77
C LYS A 513 -34.06 14.53 8.05
N ILE A 514 -34.59 13.44 7.49
CA ILE A 514 -35.96 12.97 7.75
C ILE A 514 -36.13 12.62 9.23
N ARG A 515 -35.23 11.81 9.80
CA ARG A 515 -35.31 11.39 11.21
C ARG A 515 -35.16 12.56 12.18
N TYR A 516 -34.22 13.46 11.91
CA TYR A 516 -33.98 14.66 12.70
C TYR A 516 -35.20 15.60 12.66
N THR A 517 -35.74 15.88 11.46
CA THR A 517 -36.94 16.72 11.30
C THR A 517 -38.12 16.17 12.09
N GLN A 518 -38.34 14.84 12.06
CA GLN A 518 -39.40 14.21 12.84
C GLN A 518 -39.18 14.39 14.35
N ALA A 519 -37.97 14.14 14.84
CA ALA A 519 -37.63 14.31 16.24
C ALA A 519 -37.76 15.78 16.70
N TYR A 520 -37.32 16.72 15.87
CA TYR A 520 -37.40 18.15 16.15
C TYR A 520 -38.85 18.64 16.23
N ARG A 521 -39.70 18.27 15.28
CA ARG A 521 -41.12 18.68 15.28
C ARG A 521 -41.85 18.18 16.51
N GLU A 522 -41.58 16.94 16.91
CA GLU A 522 -42.19 16.36 18.12
C GLU A 522 -41.66 17.04 19.39
N HIS A 523 -40.36 17.27 19.49
CA HIS A 523 -39.75 18.00 20.61
C HIS A 523 -40.28 19.42 20.72
N HIS A 524 -40.36 20.14 19.59
CA HIS A 524 -40.88 21.50 19.53
C HIS A 524 -42.34 21.57 20.01
N ARG A 525 -43.17 20.63 19.56
CA ARG A 525 -44.57 20.51 20.00
C ARG A 525 -44.64 20.27 21.52
N GLN A 526 -43.93 19.27 22.03
CA GLN A 526 -43.93 18.95 23.46
C GLN A 526 -43.40 20.12 24.33
N PHE A 527 -42.35 20.81 23.87
CA PHE A 527 -41.78 21.96 24.57
C PHE A 527 -42.80 23.09 24.69
N HIS A 528 -43.44 23.49 23.58
CA HIS A 528 -44.42 24.57 23.58
C HIS A 528 -45.78 24.19 24.19
N ASP A 529 -46.16 22.91 24.18
CA ASP A 529 -47.34 22.41 24.91
C ASP A 529 -47.14 22.54 26.43
N ALA A 530 -45.92 22.28 26.93
CA ALA A 530 -45.60 22.34 28.36
C ALA A 530 -45.28 23.76 28.88
N LEU A 531 -44.82 24.65 28.00
CA LEU A 531 -44.28 25.97 28.35
C LEU A 531 -45.30 26.90 29.07
N PRO A 532 -46.57 27.05 28.62
CA PRO A 532 -47.52 27.95 29.30
C PRO A 532 -47.83 27.50 30.74
N GLY A 533 -47.97 26.19 30.95
CA GLY A 533 -48.20 25.60 32.27
C GLY A 533 -47.01 25.83 33.20
N PHE A 534 -45.79 25.63 32.68
CA PHE A 534 -44.56 25.93 33.41
C PHE A 534 -44.43 27.41 33.77
N GLN A 535 -44.66 28.32 32.83
CA GLN A 535 -44.55 29.78 33.06
C GLN A 535 -45.52 30.25 34.14
N SER A 536 -46.77 29.77 34.11
CA SER A 536 -47.78 30.08 35.13
C SER A 536 -47.39 29.53 36.52
N ALA A 537 -46.92 28.28 36.59
CA ALA A 537 -46.49 27.66 37.83
C ALA A 537 -45.23 28.34 38.40
N LEU A 538 -44.26 28.70 37.56
CA LEU A 538 -43.04 29.43 37.95
C LEU A 538 -43.39 30.81 38.48
N PHE A 539 -44.29 31.54 37.81
CA PHE A 539 -44.76 32.84 38.26
C PHE A 539 -45.42 32.74 39.65
N THR A 540 -46.27 31.74 39.84
CA THR A 540 -46.93 31.48 41.14
C THR A 540 -45.90 31.15 42.23
N ALA A 541 -44.93 30.27 41.94
CA ALA A 541 -43.88 29.90 42.89
C ALA A 541 -42.98 31.09 43.26
N LYS A 542 -42.59 31.92 42.27
CA LYS A 542 -41.83 33.17 42.51
C LYS A 542 -42.62 34.15 43.38
N LYS A 543 -43.92 34.33 43.12
CA LYS A 543 -44.80 35.18 43.94
C LYS A 543 -44.89 34.69 45.39
N LYS A 544 -45.10 33.39 45.60
CA LYS A 544 -45.15 32.78 46.93
C LYS A 544 -43.81 32.87 47.67
N SER A 545 -42.70 32.72 46.95
CA SER A 545 -41.35 32.88 47.52
C SER A 545 -41.09 34.32 47.97
N ALA A 546 -41.54 35.32 47.20
CA ALA A 546 -41.43 36.72 47.58
C ALA A 546 -42.26 37.02 48.85
N ALA A 547 -43.49 36.48 48.93
CA ALA A 547 -44.32 36.59 50.14
C ALA A 547 -43.66 35.92 51.37
N LEU A 548 -43.02 34.76 51.19
CA LEU A 548 -42.23 34.13 52.25
C LEU A 548 -41.04 35.02 52.68
N GLY A 549 -40.33 35.63 51.71
CA GLY A 549 -39.25 36.57 51.97
C GLY A 549 -39.72 37.75 52.83
N LEU A 550 -40.87 38.32 52.50
CA LEU A 550 -41.53 39.37 53.26
C LEU A 550 -41.87 38.94 54.70
N LEU A 551 -42.50 37.76 54.89
CA LEU A 551 -42.82 37.24 56.22
C LEU A 551 -41.58 36.90 57.06
N ASN A 552 -40.49 36.47 56.44
CA ASN A 552 -39.21 36.21 57.11
C ASN A 552 -38.59 37.49 57.71
N THR A 553 -39.03 38.69 57.31
CA THR A 553 -38.59 39.94 57.91
C THR A 553 -39.29 40.28 59.22
N VAL A 554 -40.34 39.54 59.61
CA VAL A 554 -41.08 39.72 60.87
C VAL A 554 -40.42 38.87 61.95
N VAL A 555 -39.69 39.51 62.85
CA VAL A 555 -38.86 38.84 63.88
C VAL A 555 -39.74 38.05 64.87
N GLU A 556 -40.96 38.52 65.10
CA GLU A 556 -41.96 37.95 65.99
C GLU A 556 -42.45 36.56 65.51
N LEU A 557 -42.31 36.26 64.22
CA LEU A 557 -42.64 34.95 63.62
C LEU A 557 -41.48 33.94 63.70
N GLY A 558 -40.43 34.24 64.47
CA GLY A 558 -39.26 33.38 64.65
C GLY A 558 -38.25 33.46 63.51
N ALA A 559 -37.22 32.59 63.56
CA ALA A 559 -36.10 32.60 62.61
C ALA A 559 -36.56 32.50 61.14
N PRO A 560 -35.82 33.07 60.17
CA PRO A 560 -36.10 32.93 58.75
C PRO A 560 -36.09 31.45 58.32
N VAL A 561 -37.06 31.03 57.51
CA VAL A 561 -37.14 29.68 56.92
C VAL A 561 -37.06 29.75 55.41
N GLY A 562 -36.49 28.71 54.79
CA GLY A 562 -36.35 28.66 53.32
C GLY A 562 -35.32 29.62 52.75
N THR A 563 -34.29 29.98 53.52
CA THR A 563 -33.20 30.87 53.09
C THR A 563 -32.49 30.28 51.85
N GLY A 564 -32.53 30.99 50.73
CA GLY A 564 -31.94 30.56 49.46
C GLY A 564 -32.96 30.15 48.39
N LEU A 565 -34.19 29.78 48.77
CA LEU A 565 -35.23 29.34 47.80
C LEU A 565 -35.59 30.42 46.78
N GLU A 566 -35.63 31.69 47.20
CA GLU A 566 -35.90 32.82 46.31
C GLU A 566 -34.81 32.97 45.24
N LYS A 567 -33.53 32.79 45.65
CA LYS A 567 -32.39 32.85 44.76
C LYS A 567 -32.37 31.66 43.78
N GLU A 568 -32.68 30.45 44.28
CA GLU A 568 -32.81 29.24 43.45
C GLU A 568 -33.95 29.38 42.42
N LEU A 569 -35.12 29.87 42.82
CA LEU A 569 -36.25 30.12 41.91
C LEU A 569 -35.97 31.24 40.91
N ALA A 570 -35.28 32.31 41.32
CA ALA A 570 -34.87 33.39 40.43
C ALA A 570 -33.91 32.91 39.34
N ALA A 571 -33.07 31.90 39.63
CA ALA A 571 -32.14 31.30 38.69
C ALA A 571 -32.84 30.45 37.60
N ILE A 572 -34.08 29.99 37.83
CA ILE A 572 -34.84 29.26 36.81
C ILE A 572 -35.27 30.23 35.68
N PRO A 573 -34.86 29.97 34.42
CA PRO A 573 -35.25 30.79 33.27
C PRO A 573 -36.74 30.62 32.96
N VAL A 574 -37.39 31.72 32.55
CA VAL A 574 -38.82 31.74 32.18
C VAL A 574 -39.09 31.00 30.85
N GLY A 575 -38.04 30.79 30.06
CA GLY A 575 -38.12 30.22 28.71
C GLY A 575 -38.42 31.28 27.64
N PRO A 576 -38.39 30.90 26.36
CA PRO A 576 -38.72 31.80 25.25
C PRO A 576 -40.21 32.15 25.22
N ASP A 577 -40.59 33.13 24.39
CA ASP A 577 -41.99 33.41 24.11
C ASP A 577 -42.67 32.24 23.38
N PRO A 578 -44.01 32.10 23.48
CA PRO A 578 -44.74 31.07 22.75
C PRO A 578 -44.53 31.21 21.23
N CYS A 579 -44.14 30.12 20.58
CA CYS A 579 -43.97 30.07 19.13
C CYS A 579 -45.33 30.08 18.42
N SER A 580 -45.46 30.85 17.34
CA SER A 580 -46.72 30.92 16.58
C SER A 580 -46.87 29.78 15.57
N GLN A 581 -45.77 29.09 15.26
CA GLN A 581 -45.71 27.97 14.33
C GLN A 581 -46.16 26.66 14.98
N GLN A 582 -47.08 25.94 14.33
CA GLN A 582 -47.43 24.57 14.72
C GLN A 582 -46.39 23.57 14.20
N GLY A 583 -46.06 22.56 15.00
CA GLY A 583 -44.99 21.59 14.69
C GLY A 583 -45.12 20.89 13.33
N SER A 584 -46.34 20.67 12.83
CA SER A 584 -46.57 20.06 11.51
C SER A 584 -46.32 21.01 10.32
N GLY A 585 -46.36 22.33 10.53
CA GLY A 585 -46.15 23.37 9.53
C GLY A 585 -44.71 23.90 9.45
N LEU A 586 -43.82 23.46 10.34
CA LEU A 586 -42.41 23.87 10.34
C LEU A 586 -41.68 23.36 9.09
N ASP A 587 -41.23 24.28 8.24
CA ASP A 587 -40.30 23.97 7.16
C ASP A 587 -38.87 23.88 7.71
N LEU A 588 -38.33 22.67 7.75
CA LEU A 588 -36.96 22.36 8.20
C LEU A 588 -36.11 21.85 7.04
N SER A 589 -36.47 22.23 5.80
CA SER A 589 -35.78 21.79 4.60
C SER A 589 -34.41 22.43 4.48
N ASN A 590 -34.24 23.70 4.85
CA ASN A 590 -32.95 24.40 4.68
C ASN A 590 -32.21 24.64 6.00
N GLU A 591 -32.95 24.77 7.10
CA GLU A 591 -32.39 25.02 8.43
C GLU A 591 -32.95 23.99 9.43
N PRO A 592 -32.11 23.45 10.33
CA PRO A 592 -32.52 22.40 11.28
C PRO A 592 -33.23 22.94 12.54
N TYR A 593 -33.67 24.20 12.54
CA TYR A 593 -34.32 24.85 13.67
C TYR A 593 -35.50 25.73 13.21
N CYS A 594 -36.43 26.00 14.11
CA CYS A 594 -37.51 26.95 13.86
C CYS A 594 -36.95 28.38 13.77
N SER A 595 -37.35 29.12 12.74
CA SER A 595 -36.90 30.50 12.52
C SER A 595 -37.41 31.50 13.58
N GLU A 596 -38.52 31.19 14.27
CA GLU A 596 -39.09 32.05 15.31
C GLU A 596 -38.45 31.82 16.68
N CYS A 597 -38.49 30.59 17.19
CA CYS A 597 -38.09 30.30 18.56
C CYS A 597 -36.66 29.76 18.70
N GLN A 598 -36.07 29.23 17.62
CA GLN A 598 -34.72 28.66 17.55
C GLN A 598 -34.35 27.68 18.67
N ILE A 599 -35.35 27.00 19.26
CA ILE A 599 -35.09 26.03 20.33
C ILE A 599 -34.30 24.84 19.77
N SER A 600 -33.41 24.27 20.59
CA SER A 600 -32.66 23.06 20.22
C SER A 600 -33.23 21.81 20.90
N LEU A 601 -32.89 20.63 20.39
CA LEU A 601 -33.28 19.36 21.02
C LEU A 601 -32.73 19.19 22.44
N ALA A 602 -31.66 19.92 22.80
CA ALA A 602 -31.07 19.91 24.14
C ALA A 602 -31.85 20.78 25.14
N GLN A 603 -32.61 21.76 24.65
CA GLN A 603 -33.41 22.62 25.52
C GLN A 603 -34.66 21.88 25.99
N THR A 604 -34.86 21.85 27.30
CA THR A 604 -36.04 21.25 27.95
C THR A 604 -36.69 22.25 28.87
N VAL A 605 -38.00 22.14 29.07
CA VAL A 605 -38.72 22.94 30.06
C VAL A 605 -38.31 22.46 31.45
N PRO A 606 -37.81 23.32 32.38
CA PRO A 606 -37.32 22.93 33.71
C PRO A 606 -38.38 22.46 34.71
N LEU A 607 -39.32 21.61 34.27
CA LEU A 607 -40.44 21.13 35.07
C LEU A 607 -40.00 20.40 36.34
N ALA A 608 -38.96 19.57 36.26
CA ALA A 608 -38.47 18.80 37.42
C ALA A 608 -37.88 19.71 38.50
N GLU A 609 -37.15 20.75 38.10
CA GLU A 609 -36.56 21.71 39.03
C GLU A 609 -37.63 22.55 39.73
N LEU A 610 -38.62 23.01 38.97
CA LEU A 610 -39.78 23.69 39.53
C LEU A 610 -40.62 22.77 40.44
N ALA A 611 -40.83 21.51 40.06
CA ALA A 611 -41.55 20.53 40.88
C ALA A 611 -40.82 20.18 42.17
N ARG A 612 -39.48 20.31 42.21
CA ARG A 612 -38.68 20.19 43.43
C ARG A 612 -38.80 21.43 44.32
N LEU A 613 -38.78 22.63 43.75
CA LEU A 613 -38.73 23.89 44.49
C LEU A 613 -40.09 24.39 44.95
N ALA A 614 -41.13 24.28 44.12
CA ALA A 614 -42.45 24.82 44.44
C ALA A 614 -43.05 24.23 45.74
N PRO A 615 -42.99 22.90 45.99
CA PRO A 615 -43.47 22.33 47.26
C PRO A 615 -42.65 22.78 48.49
N GLN A 616 -41.35 23.06 48.33
CA GLN A 616 -40.52 23.57 49.42
C GLN A 616 -40.91 25.00 49.79
N VAL A 617 -41.21 25.84 48.79
CA VAL A 617 -41.76 27.17 49.01
C VAL A 617 -43.13 27.09 49.68
N ASP A 618 -44.02 26.21 49.18
CA ASP A 618 -45.35 26.02 49.76
C ASP A 618 -45.28 25.56 51.23
N MET A 619 -44.36 24.64 51.56
CA MET A 619 -44.17 24.15 52.93
C MET A 619 -43.60 25.23 53.85
N ALA A 620 -42.58 25.95 53.42
CA ALA A 620 -41.95 27.00 54.21
C ALA A 620 -42.93 28.17 54.45
N LEU A 621 -43.66 28.56 53.41
CA LEU A 621 -44.71 29.57 53.50
C LEU A 621 -45.87 29.11 54.39
N GLY A 622 -46.34 27.88 54.22
CA GLY A 622 -47.37 27.29 55.08
C GLY A 622 -46.98 27.28 56.56
N GLY A 623 -45.72 26.91 56.86
CA GLY A 623 -45.18 26.97 58.22
C GLY A 623 -45.16 28.38 58.80
N LYS A 624 -44.73 29.39 58.03
CA LYS A 624 -44.73 30.80 58.48
C LYS A 624 -46.14 31.34 58.67
N THR A 625 -47.08 31.00 57.79
CA THR A 625 -48.49 31.40 57.93
C THR A 625 -49.15 30.71 59.13
N GLN A 626 -48.78 29.47 59.45
CA GLN A 626 -49.26 28.77 60.64
C GLN A 626 -48.68 29.38 61.92
N GLU A 627 -47.41 29.75 61.94
CA GLU A 627 -46.80 30.46 63.08
C GLU A 627 -47.44 31.83 63.27
N LEU A 628 -47.71 32.56 62.17
CA LEU A 628 -48.49 33.79 62.21
C LEU A 628 -49.87 33.54 62.83
N SER A 629 -50.62 32.53 62.36
CA SER A 629 -51.90 32.15 62.95
C SER A 629 -51.81 31.82 64.44
N ARG A 630 -50.80 31.04 64.86
CA ARG A 630 -50.57 30.68 66.26
C ARG A 630 -50.34 31.91 67.13
N ARG A 631 -49.46 32.82 66.71
CA ARG A 631 -49.17 34.07 67.42
C ARG A 631 -50.39 34.99 67.50
N LEU A 632 -51.18 35.03 66.43
CA LEU A 632 -52.44 35.76 66.40
C LEU A 632 -53.44 35.17 67.41
N VAL A 633 -53.59 33.85 67.49
CA VAL A 633 -54.47 33.18 68.46
C VAL A 633 -53.99 33.39 69.90
N GLU A 634 -52.68 33.31 70.16
CA GLU A 634 -52.10 33.59 71.48
C GLU A 634 -52.41 35.03 71.93
N LYS A 635 -52.28 36.01 71.02
CA LYS A 635 -52.59 37.41 71.32
C LYS A 635 -54.08 37.63 71.58
N ALA A 636 -54.97 36.96 70.83
CA ALA A 636 -56.42 36.99 71.08
C ALA A 636 -56.80 36.43 72.46
N LEU A 637 -56.17 35.32 72.87
CA LEU A 637 -56.40 34.67 74.17
C LEU A 637 -55.81 35.46 75.35
N ALA A 638 -54.77 36.26 75.13
CA ALA A 638 -54.17 37.13 76.14
C ALA A 638 -55.03 38.39 76.47
N GLY A 639 -56.17 38.58 75.82
CA GLY A 639 -57.18 39.58 76.19
C GLY A 639 -56.87 41.03 75.79
N ARG A 640 -55.91 41.27 74.88
CA ARG A 640 -55.61 42.61 74.34
C ARG A 640 -56.23 42.79 72.95
N THR A 641 -57.49 43.23 72.91
CA THR A 641 -58.23 43.53 71.69
C THR A 641 -58.31 45.04 71.47
N ASP A 642 -57.36 45.61 70.72
CA ASP A 642 -57.38 47.02 70.30
C ASP A 642 -58.09 47.17 68.94
N GLU A 643 -58.51 48.38 68.53
CA GLU A 643 -59.20 48.62 67.22
C GLU A 643 -58.43 48.06 66.01
N ARG A 644 -57.10 48.15 66.03
CA ARG A 644 -56.22 47.62 64.96
C ARG A 644 -56.25 46.10 64.86
N TRP A 645 -56.51 45.40 65.96
CA TRP A 645 -56.71 43.95 65.98
C TRP A 645 -57.99 43.56 65.24
N LEU A 646 -59.05 44.35 65.39
CA LEU A 646 -60.33 44.15 64.70
C LEU A 646 -60.21 44.45 63.19
N GLU A 647 -59.51 45.51 62.79
CA GLU A 647 -59.21 45.82 61.38
C GLU A 647 -58.37 44.71 60.72
N PHE A 648 -57.35 44.19 61.42
CA PHE A 648 -56.55 43.08 60.91
C PHE A 648 -57.37 41.79 60.75
N LEU A 649 -58.25 41.47 61.71
CA LEU A 649 -59.15 40.33 61.59
C LEU A 649 -60.12 40.48 60.41
N GLN A 650 -60.60 41.70 60.10
CA GLN A 650 -61.43 41.95 58.92
C GLN A 650 -60.64 41.74 57.62
N ILE A 651 -59.39 42.20 57.54
CA ILE A 651 -58.52 42.01 56.36
C ILE A 651 -58.22 40.52 56.13
N VAL A 652 -57.92 39.78 57.20
CA VAL A 652 -57.64 38.34 57.15
C VAL A 652 -58.90 37.51 56.87
N GLN A 653 -60.06 37.89 57.40
CA GLN A 653 -61.35 37.25 57.08
C GLN A 653 -61.77 37.52 55.63
N ALA A 654 -61.49 38.71 55.10
CA ALA A 654 -61.79 39.05 53.71
C ALA A 654 -60.90 38.31 52.70
N SER A 655 -59.68 37.94 53.11
CA SER A 655 -58.70 37.31 52.21
C SER A 655 -58.51 35.80 52.41
N GLU A 656 -58.97 35.18 53.52
CA GLU A 656 -58.53 33.85 53.98
C GLU A 656 -56.99 33.76 54.16
N LEU A 657 -56.52 33.21 55.30
CA LEU A 657 -55.07 33.10 55.59
C LEU A 657 -54.28 32.32 54.52
N SER A 658 -54.93 31.39 53.83
CA SER A 658 -54.40 30.60 52.71
C SER A 658 -54.11 31.43 51.46
N SER A 659 -54.81 32.56 51.26
CA SER A 659 -54.64 33.44 50.10
C SER A 659 -53.85 34.72 50.41
N LEU A 660 -53.54 34.97 51.69
CA LEU A 660 -52.70 36.09 52.17
C LEU A 660 -51.35 36.20 51.43
N ALA A 661 -50.77 35.07 51.02
CA ALA A 661 -49.56 35.01 50.21
C ALA A 661 -49.66 35.74 48.86
N ASN A 662 -50.87 35.94 48.35
CA ASN A 662 -51.12 36.59 47.07
C ASN A 662 -51.31 38.11 47.17
N THR A 663 -51.50 38.64 48.39
CA THR A 663 -51.80 40.05 48.69
C THR A 663 -50.77 40.69 49.64
N LEU A 664 -49.77 39.92 50.08
CA LEU A 664 -48.68 40.36 50.94
C LEU A 664 -47.75 41.36 50.22
N ASP A 665 -47.69 42.57 50.78
CA ASP A 665 -46.76 43.64 50.42
C ASP A 665 -46.07 44.21 51.68
N ASN A 666 -45.18 45.19 51.49
CA ASN A 666 -44.44 45.80 52.60
C ASN A 666 -45.34 46.52 53.62
N ASP A 667 -46.46 47.10 53.17
CA ASP A 667 -47.39 47.83 54.01
C ASP A 667 -48.17 46.87 54.92
N LEU A 668 -48.62 45.75 54.37
CA LEU A 668 -49.28 44.68 55.12
C LEU A 668 -48.32 43.99 56.10
N VAL A 669 -47.04 43.82 55.75
CA VAL A 669 -46.01 43.29 56.67
C VAL A 669 -45.73 44.28 57.82
N ALA A 670 -45.65 45.57 57.53
CA ALA A 670 -45.49 46.60 58.56
C ALA A 670 -46.69 46.63 59.52
N PHE A 671 -47.90 46.45 58.98
CA PHE A 671 -49.12 46.31 59.76
C PHE A 671 -49.10 45.04 60.63
N ILE A 672 -48.68 43.89 60.08
CA ILE A 672 -48.51 42.63 60.84
C ILE A 672 -47.52 42.81 62.00
N ARG A 673 -46.37 43.48 61.80
CA ARG A 673 -45.40 43.77 62.89
C ARG A 673 -46.02 44.62 64.00
N GLN A 674 -46.79 45.64 63.65
CA GLN A 674 -47.47 46.50 64.63
C GLN A 674 -48.56 45.75 65.39
N VAL A 675 -49.23 44.78 64.75
CA VAL A 675 -50.28 43.95 65.34
C VAL A 675 -49.70 42.80 66.19
N LEU A 676 -48.45 42.38 66.01
CA LEU A 676 -47.81 41.33 66.81
C LEU A 676 -47.01 41.85 68.01
N ASN A 677 -46.54 43.11 67.96
CA ASN A 677 -46.01 43.85 69.13
C ASN A 677 -47.13 44.28 70.08
#